data_AF-A0AAC9N4X9-F1
#
_entry.id   AF-A0AAC9N4X9-F1
#
_cell.length_a   1.000
_cell.length_b   1.000
_cell.length_c   1.000
_cell.angle_alpha   90.00
_cell.angle_beta   90.00
_cell.angle_gamma   90.00
#
_symmetry.space_group_name_H-M   'P 1'
#
loop_
_entity.id
_entity.type
_entity.pdbx_description
1 polymer ?
#
loop_
_entity_poly.entity_id
_entity_poly.type
_entity_poly.pdbx_seq_one_letter_code
_entity_poly.pdbx_strand_id
1 'polypeptide(L)'
;MRTNKQKLLLTSKILGAVIAVLLIVFLLFRDELLDQAVDKVSATMKLEYNSEFAIKKASFNGVSGIELNGITLAPKGLDTIFKIQKIKTNVNLWRLLIGEVQLGTLEIKNGYVQLTKKGNIKNFGAFLKRDKNEPKTTDKRDYAEFAYRIISKVLNLVPTDMALENLVFKLDDNGKKATVDFKELTLSQTKLESSIAVQTNTFEQRWRINGIADPRNKKGDLHFFNIDTGAIKVPYFDERYNLKASFDSIRFKIENIEMSHGELHFDGFSSITNLKMNHKRIANKDVTIKKARFDFRFLLGSDFISLDSTSTAQLNQVKIHPYLSYNTEKDTVYRLKIKTPKIKTQDFINSLPDGLFTHFQGMEVTGDFDYQLDFMYNKNKPNTIVFKSEVNKRNTKITKFGNIDLDKLNREFTYRAVDNGVLQRPVFVGASNPYYTPLDQISPYLQKCVLTSEDPSFMSHHGFINEAFKQSILKNIRTKKFSRGASTISMQLVKNVFLTREKTLSRKLEEILLVYIIEGNRITSKQRMLEVYFNIIEWGPNVYGIGEAAEFYFQKKPTDLNVRECLFLATIIPKPKKFMWQFDQEGLQKAYATKQQAFLRNLMFRRGLLVPEDTIGLSVPITLTGRAHSLLNIKPKDTTVIDTMDVKEEFDF
;
A
#
# COMPACT_ATOMS: atom_id res chain seq x y z
N MET A 1 -32.65 68.30 25.65
CA MET A 1 -31.78 67.12 25.46
C MET A 1 -32.57 66.01 24.75
N ARG A 2 -32.12 65.51 23.60
CA ARG A 2 -32.77 64.35 22.95
C ARG A 2 -32.67 63.12 23.85
N THR A 3 -33.78 62.40 24.05
CA THR A 3 -33.81 61.17 24.85
C THR A 3 -32.93 60.08 24.21
N ASN A 4 -32.41 59.13 24.99
CA ASN A 4 -31.54 58.06 24.47
C ASN A 4 -32.18 57.28 23.31
N LYS A 5 -33.51 57.12 23.29
CA LYS A 5 -34.27 56.54 22.16
C LYS A 5 -34.22 57.41 20.90
N GLN A 6 -34.32 58.73 21.02
CA GLN A 6 -34.24 59.66 19.88
C GLN A 6 -32.82 59.76 19.30
N LYS A 7 -31.79 59.68 20.16
CA LYS A 7 -30.40 59.58 19.69
C LYS A 7 -30.20 58.28 18.92
N LEU A 8 -30.63 57.13 19.45
CA LEU A 8 -30.50 55.83 18.80
C LEU A 8 -31.22 55.76 17.44
N LEU A 9 -32.42 56.33 17.34
CA LEU A 9 -33.17 56.46 16.08
C LEU A 9 -32.45 57.36 15.06
N LEU A 10 -31.86 58.48 15.51
CA LEU A 10 -31.11 59.37 14.63
C LEU A 10 -29.81 58.70 14.15
N THR A 11 -29.08 58.02 15.04
CA THR A 11 -27.87 57.28 14.69
C THR A 11 -28.19 56.16 13.70
N SER A 12 -29.30 55.45 13.89
CA SER A 12 -29.78 54.42 12.95
C SER A 12 -30.15 55.00 11.58
N LYS A 13 -30.82 56.16 11.54
CA LYS A 13 -31.13 56.85 10.27
C LYS A 13 -29.89 57.36 9.54
N ILE A 14 -28.92 57.93 10.26
CA ILE A 14 -27.64 58.37 9.70
C ILE A 14 -26.85 57.16 9.19
N LEU A 15 -26.79 56.08 9.96
CA LEU A 15 -26.12 54.85 9.55
C LEU A 15 -26.77 54.24 8.31
N GLY A 16 -28.11 54.19 8.26
CA GLY A 16 -28.87 53.75 7.09
C GLY A 16 -28.62 54.61 5.85
N ALA A 17 -28.55 55.93 6.01
CA ALA A 17 -28.23 56.85 4.92
C ALA A 17 -26.79 56.68 4.42
N VAL A 18 -25.82 56.51 5.32
CA VAL A 18 -24.41 56.24 4.98
C VAL A 18 -24.29 54.91 4.25
N ILE A 19 -24.96 53.85 4.72
CA ILE A 19 -24.98 52.54 4.05
C ILE A 19 -25.61 52.65 2.66
N ALA A 20 -26.70 53.41 2.51
CA ALA A 20 -27.34 53.63 1.21
C ALA A 20 -26.43 54.39 0.23
N VAL A 21 -25.73 55.43 0.69
CA VAL A 21 -24.74 56.15 -0.13
C VAL A 21 -23.57 55.25 -0.51
N LEU A 22 -23.02 54.47 0.42
CA LEU A 22 -21.96 53.51 0.13
C LEU A 22 -22.41 52.42 -0.85
N LEU A 23 -23.67 51.97 -0.77
CA LEU A 23 -24.26 51.05 -1.74
C LEU A 23 -24.39 51.67 -3.13
N ILE A 24 -24.85 52.92 -3.22
CA ILE A 24 -24.95 53.64 -4.50
C ILE A 24 -23.56 53.84 -5.11
N VAL A 25 -22.59 54.28 -4.32
CA VAL A 25 -21.18 54.42 -4.74
C VAL A 25 -20.64 53.07 -5.21
N PHE A 26 -20.84 51.99 -4.44
CA PHE A 26 -20.44 50.65 -4.88
C PHE A 26 -21.09 50.26 -6.21
N LEU A 27 -22.40 50.46 -6.38
CA LEU A 27 -23.10 50.12 -7.61
C LEU A 27 -22.59 50.91 -8.82
N LEU A 28 -22.19 52.17 -8.63
CA LEU A 28 -21.63 53.02 -9.67
C LEU A 28 -20.19 52.61 -10.07
N PHE A 29 -19.35 52.21 -9.11
CA PHE A 29 -17.93 51.92 -9.33
C PHE A 29 -17.55 50.43 -9.36
N ARG A 30 -18.52 49.51 -9.19
CA ARG A 30 -18.24 48.06 -9.10
C ARG A 30 -17.50 47.46 -10.29
N ASP A 31 -17.76 47.94 -11.51
CA ASP A 31 -17.09 47.41 -12.70
C ASP A 31 -15.61 47.84 -12.72
N GLU A 32 -15.29 49.08 -12.34
CA GLU A 32 -13.90 49.52 -12.13
C GLU A 32 -13.22 48.75 -10.99
N LEU A 33 -13.94 48.47 -9.89
CA LEU A 33 -13.42 47.65 -8.79
C LEU A 33 -13.15 46.20 -9.24
N LEU A 34 -13.99 45.65 -10.12
CA LEU A 34 -13.81 44.33 -10.69
C LEU A 34 -12.57 44.30 -11.59
N ASP A 35 -12.39 45.31 -12.44
CA ASP A 35 -11.21 45.45 -13.29
C ASP A 35 -9.93 45.56 -12.45
N GLN A 36 -9.93 46.38 -11.40
CA GLN A 36 -8.81 46.45 -10.45
C GLN A 36 -8.51 45.10 -9.77
N ALA A 37 -9.55 44.33 -9.42
CA ALA A 37 -9.37 43.00 -8.84
C ALA A 37 -8.76 42.02 -9.85
N VAL A 38 -9.20 42.07 -11.11
CA VAL A 38 -8.65 41.27 -12.21
C VAL A 38 -7.20 41.65 -12.49
N ASP A 39 -6.86 42.94 -12.50
CA ASP A 39 -5.48 43.42 -12.66
C ASP A 39 -4.58 42.96 -11.53
N LYS A 40 -5.07 43.01 -10.29
CA LYS A 40 -4.34 42.49 -9.13
C LYS A 40 -4.04 41.00 -9.28
N VAL A 41 -5.03 40.19 -9.66
CA VAL A 41 -4.84 38.75 -9.91
C VAL A 41 -3.86 38.52 -11.06
N SER A 42 -3.97 39.29 -12.14
CA SER A 42 -3.08 39.21 -13.30
C SER A 42 -1.63 39.53 -12.91
N ALA A 43 -1.42 40.56 -12.09
CA ALA A 43 -0.12 40.92 -11.54
C ALA A 43 0.45 39.81 -10.64
N THR A 44 -0.35 39.27 -9.72
CA THR A 44 0.05 38.13 -8.87
C THR A 44 0.44 36.91 -9.70
N MET A 45 -0.36 36.54 -10.71
CA MET A 45 -0.07 35.41 -11.60
C MET A 45 1.25 35.61 -12.37
N LYS A 46 1.51 36.84 -12.83
CA LYS A 46 2.75 37.19 -13.54
C LYS A 46 3.97 37.15 -12.62
N LEU A 47 3.86 37.71 -11.42
CA LEU A 47 4.96 37.87 -10.47
C LEU A 47 5.29 36.58 -9.70
N GLU A 48 4.29 35.93 -9.12
CA GLU A 48 4.50 34.75 -8.25
C GLU A 48 4.54 33.45 -9.03
N TYR A 49 3.72 33.32 -10.08
CA TYR A 49 3.51 32.07 -10.81
C TYR A 49 4.11 32.08 -12.22
N ASN A 50 4.79 33.16 -12.64
CA ASN A 50 5.34 33.33 -13.99
C ASN A 50 4.34 32.95 -15.10
N SER A 51 3.08 33.35 -14.91
CA SER A 51 1.95 32.99 -15.75
C SER A 51 1.15 34.22 -16.17
N GLU A 52 0.72 34.24 -17.43
CA GLU A 52 -0.15 35.27 -17.98
C GLU A 52 -1.61 34.85 -17.74
N PHE A 53 -2.27 35.61 -16.87
CA PHE A 53 -3.71 35.52 -16.67
C PHE A 53 -4.37 36.70 -17.37
N ALA A 54 -5.41 36.43 -18.16
CA ALA A 54 -6.13 37.45 -18.90
C ALA A 54 -7.63 37.15 -18.93
N ILE A 55 -8.44 38.20 -18.85
CA ILE A 55 -9.89 38.17 -19.06
C ILE A 55 -10.19 39.24 -20.11
N LYS A 56 -10.87 38.87 -21.20
CA LYS A 56 -11.18 39.84 -22.27
C LYS A 56 -12.22 40.88 -21.86
N LYS A 57 -13.22 40.45 -21.08
CA LYS A 57 -14.27 41.32 -20.54
C LYS A 57 -14.76 40.76 -19.22
N ALA A 58 -14.71 41.59 -18.18
CA ALA A 58 -15.32 41.33 -16.88
C ALA A 58 -16.42 42.39 -16.67
N SER A 59 -17.57 41.99 -16.16
CA SER A 59 -18.65 42.94 -15.87
C SER A 59 -19.62 42.36 -14.84
N PHE A 60 -20.23 43.23 -14.05
CA PHE A 60 -21.35 42.84 -13.21
C PHE A 60 -22.63 42.65 -14.05
N ASN A 61 -23.39 41.61 -13.71
CA ASN A 61 -24.70 41.30 -14.25
C ASN A 61 -25.72 41.27 -13.10
N GLY A 62 -26.62 42.25 -13.04
CA GLY A 62 -27.52 42.45 -11.88
C GLY A 62 -26.77 43.08 -10.69
N VAL A 63 -27.16 42.77 -9.45
CA VAL A 63 -26.57 43.37 -8.22
C VAL A 63 -25.26 42.71 -7.80
N SER A 64 -25.18 41.38 -7.92
CA SER A 64 -24.06 40.56 -7.40
C SER A 64 -23.55 39.49 -8.37
N GLY A 65 -24.17 39.40 -9.56
CA GLY A 65 -23.70 38.50 -10.61
C GLY A 65 -22.45 39.06 -11.27
N ILE A 66 -21.48 38.19 -11.55
CA ILE A 66 -20.25 38.48 -12.25
C ILE A 66 -20.24 37.66 -13.54
N GLU A 67 -19.96 38.31 -14.65
CA GLU A 67 -19.82 37.69 -15.96
C GLU A 67 -18.41 37.95 -16.51
N LEU A 68 -17.69 36.87 -16.77
CA LEU A 68 -16.32 36.88 -17.27
C LEU A 68 -16.30 36.22 -18.65
N ASN A 69 -15.74 36.90 -19.64
CA ASN A 69 -15.63 36.41 -21.00
C ASN A 69 -14.15 36.31 -21.42
N GLY A 70 -13.80 35.19 -22.05
CA GLY A 70 -12.47 34.93 -22.58
C GLY A 70 -11.40 34.86 -21.51
N ILE A 71 -11.59 34.01 -20.49
CA ILE A 71 -10.60 33.79 -19.43
C ILE A 71 -9.51 32.86 -19.95
N THR A 72 -8.25 33.23 -19.78
CA THR A 72 -7.08 32.43 -20.16
C THR A 72 -6.02 32.48 -19.07
N LEU A 73 -5.40 31.33 -18.75
CA LEU A 73 -4.20 31.25 -17.94
C LEU A 73 -3.12 30.48 -18.71
N ALA A 74 -2.01 31.13 -19.04
CA ALA A 74 -0.90 30.54 -19.79
C ALA A 74 0.45 30.83 -19.10
N PRO A 75 1.19 29.81 -18.65
CA PRO A 75 2.56 29.99 -18.19
C PRO A 75 3.46 30.42 -19.35
N LYS A 76 4.45 31.28 -19.08
CA LYS A 76 5.34 31.77 -20.13
C LYS A 76 6.12 30.63 -20.81
N GLY A 77 6.03 30.56 -22.14
CA GLY A 77 6.74 29.57 -22.96
C GLY A 77 6.21 28.14 -22.83
N LEU A 78 5.06 27.91 -22.19
CA LEU A 78 4.44 26.59 -22.01
C LEU A 78 3.00 26.58 -22.51
N ASP A 79 2.42 25.38 -22.61
CA ASP A 79 1.03 25.21 -23.04
C ASP A 79 0.06 25.89 -22.04
N THR A 80 -0.96 26.58 -22.54
CA THR A 80 -2.02 27.22 -21.75
C THR A 80 -2.57 26.25 -20.69
N ILE A 81 -2.77 26.64 -19.44
CA ILE A 81 -3.37 25.75 -18.43
C ILE A 81 -4.88 25.68 -18.59
N PHE A 82 -5.56 26.81 -18.76
CA PHE A 82 -6.99 26.78 -19.04
C PHE A 82 -7.43 27.96 -19.91
N LYS A 83 -8.49 27.71 -20.68
CA LYS A 83 -9.18 28.72 -21.47
C LYS A 83 -10.68 28.47 -21.36
N ILE A 84 -11.43 29.49 -20.97
CA ILE A 84 -12.88 29.41 -20.79
C ILE A 84 -13.53 30.58 -21.53
N GLN A 85 -14.50 30.30 -22.39
CA GLN A 85 -15.18 31.32 -23.18
C GLN A 85 -16.05 32.21 -22.31
N LYS A 86 -16.86 31.60 -21.44
CA LYS A 86 -17.78 32.34 -20.58
C LYS A 86 -17.92 31.68 -19.21
N ILE A 87 -17.82 32.49 -18.16
CA ILE A 87 -18.20 32.15 -16.79
C ILE A 87 -19.21 33.18 -16.33
N LYS A 88 -20.35 32.73 -15.82
CA LYS A 88 -21.30 33.58 -15.12
C LYS A 88 -21.51 32.99 -13.73
N THR A 89 -21.31 33.80 -12.70
CA THR A 89 -21.44 33.35 -11.32
C THR A 89 -22.13 34.40 -10.50
N ASN A 90 -22.87 34.00 -9.48
CA ASN A 90 -23.31 34.91 -8.44
C ASN A 90 -22.47 34.71 -7.19
N VAL A 91 -22.00 35.79 -6.56
CA VAL A 91 -21.24 35.71 -5.30
C VAL A 91 -22.08 36.29 -4.18
N ASN A 92 -22.09 35.63 -3.02
CA ASN A 92 -22.77 36.17 -1.85
C ASN A 92 -21.97 37.37 -1.30
N LEU A 93 -22.49 38.59 -1.54
CA LEU A 93 -21.85 39.85 -1.13
C LEU A 93 -21.61 39.91 0.39
N TRP A 94 -22.53 39.38 1.20
CA TRP A 94 -22.37 39.37 2.66
C TRP A 94 -21.21 38.47 3.10
N ARG A 95 -21.06 37.30 2.48
CA ARG A 95 -19.91 36.39 2.72
C ARG A 95 -18.61 37.02 2.26
N LEU A 96 -18.63 37.73 1.13
CA LEU A 96 -17.45 38.41 0.60
C LEU A 96 -16.96 39.52 1.54
N LEU A 97 -17.88 40.28 2.17
CA LEU A 97 -17.54 41.32 3.16
C LEU A 97 -16.82 40.77 4.40
N ILE A 98 -17.09 39.52 4.78
CA ILE A 98 -16.38 38.82 5.87
C ILE A 98 -15.17 37.99 5.36
N GLY A 99 -14.80 38.14 4.08
CA GLY A 99 -13.64 37.48 3.47
C GLY A 99 -13.86 36.04 2.98
N GLU A 100 -15.11 35.55 2.96
CA GLU A 100 -15.44 34.21 2.46
C GLU A 100 -16.06 34.26 1.06
N VAL A 101 -15.50 33.52 0.11
CA VAL A 101 -16.12 33.37 -1.22
C VAL A 101 -17.11 32.21 -1.19
N GLN A 102 -18.39 32.51 -1.43
CA GLN A 102 -19.45 31.51 -1.57
C GLN A 102 -20.20 31.75 -2.89
N LEU A 103 -20.17 30.76 -3.79
CA LEU A 103 -20.83 30.84 -5.09
C LEU A 103 -22.31 30.48 -4.94
N GLY A 104 -23.21 31.33 -5.43
CA GLY A 104 -24.65 31.06 -5.49
C GLY A 104 -25.00 30.19 -6.70
N THR A 105 -24.68 30.70 -7.89
CA THR A 105 -24.86 30.02 -9.17
C THR A 105 -23.52 29.95 -9.92
N LEU A 106 -23.33 28.94 -10.77
CA LEU A 106 -22.17 28.85 -11.68
C LEU A 106 -22.61 28.34 -13.05
N GLU A 107 -22.45 29.17 -14.07
CA GLU A 107 -22.60 28.80 -15.47
C GLU A 107 -21.22 28.89 -16.13
N ILE A 108 -20.76 27.80 -16.75
CA ILE A 108 -19.53 27.78 -17.55
C ILE A 108 -19.90 27.27 -18.94
N LYS A 109 -19.50 28.02 -19.97
CA LYS A 109 -19.67 27.60 -21.37
C LYS A 109 -18.34 27.55 -22.09
N ASN A 110 -18.11 26.42 -22.76
CA ASN A 110 -17.00 26.14 -23.66
C ASN A 110 -15.64 26.47 -23.05
N GLY A 111 -14.96 25.46 -22.55
CA GLY A 111 -13.62 25.65 -22.02
C GLY A 111 -12.82 24.37 -21.93
N TYR A 112 -11.54 24.53 -21.63
CA TYR A 112 -10.71 23.42 -21.26
C TYR A 112 -9.75 23.78 -20.14
N VAL A 113 -9.39 22.78 -19.36
CA VAL A 113 -8.26 22.77 -18.44
C VAL A 113 -7.31 21.70 -18.93
N GLN A 114 -6.03 22.02 -19.16
CA GLN A 114 -5.02 21.08 -19.61
C GLN A 114 -3.78 21.08 -18.71
N LEU A 115 -3.40 19.88 -18.30
CA LEU A 115 -2.19 19.62 -17.54
C LEU A 115 -1.22 18.85 -18.44
N THR A 116 -0.12 19.49 -18.83
CA THR A 116 0.90 18.90 -19.71
C THR A 116 2.22 18.75 -18.97
N LYS A 117 2.87 17.61 -19.20
CA LYS A 117 4.23 17.32 -18.75
C LYS A 117 5.05 16.79 -19.92
N LYS A 118 6.06 17.56 -20.34
CA LYS A 118 7.00 17.25 -21.42
C LYS A 118 8.40 17.14 -20.81
N GLY A 119 8.95 15.93 -20.79
CA GLY A 119 10.12 15.58 -19.98
C GLY A 119 9.89 15.85 -18.49
N ASN A 120 10.70 16.76 -17.93
CA ASN A 120 10.58 17.24 -16.54
C ASN A 120 9.78 18.54 -16.40
N ILE A 121 9.42 19.18 -17.52
CA ILE A 121 8.74 20.47 -17.53
C ILE A 121 7.23 20.23 -17.44
N LYS A 122 6.56 20.95 -16.53
CA LYS A 122 5.10 20.90 -16.33
C LYS A 122 4.53 22.28 -16.53
N ASN A 123 3.47 22.44 -17.33
CA ASN A 123 2.82 23.74 -17.48
C ASN A 123 2.23 24.25 -16.14
N PHE A 124 1.74 23.35 -15.28
CA PHE A 124 1.27 23.67 -13.93
C PHE A 124 2.37 23.68 -12.84
N GLY A 125 3.65 23.58 -13.21
CA GLY A 125 4.74 23.41 -12.26
C GLY A 125 4.90 24.56 -11.25
N ALA A 126 4.58 25.79 -11.66
CA ALA A 126 4.64 26.97 -10.79
C ALA A 126 3.68 26.87 -9.59
N PHE A 127 2.52 26.26 -9.79
CA PHE A 127 1.46 26.10 -8.78
C PHE A 127 1.71 24.94 -7.80
N LEU A 128 2.77 24.15 -8.01
CA LEU A 128 3.17 23.07 -7.11
C LEU A 128 4.21 23.49 -6.07
N LYS A 129 4.78 24.70 -6.18
CA LYS A 129 5.79 25.18 -5.25
C LYS A 129 5.13 25.33 -3.88
N ARG A 130 5.62 24.57 -2.89
CA ARG A 130 5.31 24.80 -1.48
C ARG A 130 5.90 26.15 -1.10
N ASP A 131 5.09 27.00 -0.49
CA ASP A 131 5.55 28.25 0.07
C ASP A 131 6.57 27.95 1.17
N LYS A 132 7.83 28.34 0.97
CA LYS A 132 8.90 28.11 1.96
C LYS A 132 8.79 29.05 3.14
N ASN A 133 7.95 30.09 3.02
CA ASN A 133 7.76 31.14 4.02
C ASN A 133 6.50 30.97 4.87
N GLU A 134 5.72 29.89 4.70
CA GLU A 134 4.69 29.56 5.69
C GLU A 134 5.36 29.35 7.05
N PRO A 135 5.03 30.16 8.08
CA PRO A 135 5.55 29.93 9.41
C PRO A 135 5.17 28.51 9.80
N LYS A 136 6.17 27.70 10.17
CA LYS A 136 5.91 26.42 10.84
C LYS A 136 5.24 26.76 12.16
N THR A 137 3.92 26.78 12.17
CA THR A 137 3.14 26.97 13.39
C THR A 137 3.62 25.90 14.38
N THR A 138 4.18 26.34 15.50
CA THR A 138 4.60 25.47 16.61
C THR A 138 3.41 24.86 17.34
N ASP A 139 2.21 25.40 17.11
CA ASP A 139 0.98 24.88 17.67
C ASP A 139 0.61 23.52 17.06
N LYS A 140 0.16 22.61 17.93
CA LYS A 140 -0.40 21.34 17.49
C LYS A 140 -1.57 21.63 16.55
N ARG A 141 -1.52 21.01 15.38
CA ARG A 141 -2.56 21.15 14.37
C ARG A 141 -3.86 20.53 14.88
N ASP A 142 -4.89 21.36 15.04
CA ASP A 142 -6.25 20.88 15.23
C ASP A 142 -6.73 20.14 13.96
N TYR A 143 -6.85 18.81 14.02
CA TYR A 143 -7.26 18.03 12.84
C TYR A 143 -8.73 18.23 12.48
N ALA A 144 -9.61 18.39 13.47
CA ALA A 144 -11.03 18.62 13.27
C ALA A 144 -11.27 19.95 12.57
N GLU A 145 -10.75 21.04 13.13
CA GLU A 145 -10.90 22.39 12.58
C GLU A 145 -10.23 22.49 11.20
N PHE A 146 -9.04 21.91 11.05
CA PHE A 146 -8.34 21.89 9.77
C PHE A 146 -9.15 21.17 8.68
N ALA A 147 -9.65 19.97 8.96
CA ALA A 147 -10.43 19.19 8.01
C ALA A 147 -11.76 19.88 7.70
N TYR A 148 -12.47 20.36 8.71
CA TYR A 148 -13.75 21.06 8.55
C TYR A 148 -13.59 22.32 7.71
N ARG A 149 -12.51 23.10 7.94
CA ARG A 149 -12.20 24.29 7.15
C ARG A 149 -11.95 23.95 5.68
N ILE A 150 -11.22 22.88 5.39
CA ILE A 150 -10.99 22.45 4.00
C ILE A 150 -12.30 22.00 3.35
N ILE A 151 -13.05 21.13 4.02
CA ILE A 151 -14.31 20.61 3.50
C ILE A 151 -15.28 21.78 3.25
N SER A 152 -15.41 22.70 4.19
CA SER A 152 -16.28 23.87 4.06
C SER A 152 -15.83 24.80 2.93
N LYS A 153 -14.51 25.03 2.76
CA LYS A 153 -13.98 25.81 1.63
C LYS A 153 -14.35 25.16 0.29
N VAL A 154 -14.16 23.84 0.17
CA VAL A 154 -14.51 23.10 -1.05
C VAL A 154 -16.01 23.15 -1.32
N LEU A 155 -16.85 22.89 -0.31
CA LEU A 155 -18.30 22.92 -0.45
C LEU A 155 -18.85 24.32 -0.75
N ASN A 156 -18.21 25.38 -0.26
CA ASN A 156 -18.60 26.77 -0.57
C ASN A 156 -18.33 27.15 -2.03
N LEU A 157 -17.39 26.47 -2.68
CA LEU A 157 -17.13 26.61 -4.12
C LEU A 157 -18.12 25.80 -4.97
N VAL A 158 -18.86 24.87 -4.38
CA VAL A 158 -19.96 24.17 -5.06
C VAL A 158 -21.23 25.02 -4.91
N PRO A 159 -21.75 25.62 -6.00
CA PRO A 159 -22.98 26.41 -5.99
C PRO A 159 -24.22 25.54 -5.74
N THR A 160 -25.35 26.17 -5.45
CA THR A 160 -26.65 25.46 -5.38
C THR A 160 -27.22 25.16 -6.75
N ASP A 161 -26.90 26.00 -7.73
CA ASP A 161 -27.25 25.82 -9.13
C ASP A 161 -25.99 25.89 -10.00
N MET A 162 -25.78 24.86 -10.82
CA MET A 162 -24.63 24.74 -11.71
C MET A 162 -25.08 24.35 -13.12
N ALA A 163 -24.50 24.96 -14.13
CA ALA A 163 -24.62 24.54 -15.52
C ALA A 163 -23.24 24.62 -16.19
N LEU A 164 -22.61 23.48 -16.46
CA LEU A 164 -21.37 23.42 -17.24
C LEU A 164 -21.68 22.81 -18.61
N GLU A 165 -21.26 23.50 -19.66
CA GLU A 165 -21.44 23.09 -21.05
C GLU A 165 -20.07 23.03 -21.75
N ASN A 166 -19.72 21.88 -22.31
CA ASN A 166 -18.47 21.62 -23.02
C ASN A 166 -17.21 22.05 -22.24
N LEU A 167 -17.03 21.49 -21.03
CA LEU A 167 -15.82 21.70 -20.23
C LEU A 167 -14.89 20.48 -20.31
N VAL A 168 -13.73 20.68 -20.94
CA VAL A 168 -12.79 19.59 -21.24
C VAL A 168 -11.59 19.59 -20.31
N PHE A 169 -11.37 18.51 -19.58
CA PHE A 169 -10.13 18.29 -18.82
C PHE A 169 -9.18 17.42 -19.63
N LYS A 170 -7.98 17.92 -19.92
CA LYS A 170 -6.95 17.24 -20.70
C LYS A 170 -5.73 16.98 -19.82
N LEU A 171 -5.18 15.78 -19.94
CA LEU A 171 -3.94 15.38 -19.31
C LEU A 171 -3.02 14.82 -20.39
N ASP A 172 -1.79 15.33 -20.45
CA ASP A 172 -0.71 14.78 -21.29
C ASP A 172 0.54 14.61 -20.41
N ASP A 173 0.88 13.38 -20.06
CA ASP A 173 2.12 13.05 -19.36
C ASP A 173 3.05 12.29 -20.30
N ASN A 174 3.90 13.03 -21.02
CA ASN A 174 4.87 12.50 -21.96
C ASN A 174 4.23 11.60 -23.04
N GLY A 175 3.13 12.06 -23.63
CA GLY A 175 2.38 11.33 -24.66
C GLY A 175 1.29 10.40 -24.11
N LYS A 176 1.23 10.20 -22.79
CA LYS A 176 0.12 9.47 -22.14
C LYS A 176 -1.05 10.42 -21.95
N LYS A 177 -2.08 10.26 -22.79
CA LYS A 177 -3.16 11.23 -22.91
C LYS A 177 -4.45 10.71 -22.31
N ALA A 178 -5.11 11.57 -21.54
CA ALA A 178 -6.47 11.34 -21.07
C ALA A 178 -7.28 12.63 -21.16
N THR A 179 -8.47 12.53 -21.73
CA THR A 179 -9.41 13.62 -21.89
C THR A 179 -10.72 13.23 -21.23
N VAL A 180 -11.25 14.11 -20.39
CA VAL A 180 -12.57 13.99 -19.74
C VAL A 180 -13.37 15.22 -20.12
N ASP A 181 -14.30 15.06 -21.03
CA ASP A 181 -15.13 16.11 -21.61
C ASP A 181 -16.53 16.07 -20.98
N PHE A 182 -16.82 17.05 -20.13
CA PHE A 182 -18.16 17.28 -19.60
C PHE A 182 -18.97 18.00 -20.67
N LYS A 183 -19.71 17.24 -21.48
CA LYS A 183 -20.65 17.77 -22.46
C LYS A 183 -21.71 18.63 -21.78
N GLU A 184 -22.25 18.09 -20.69
CA GLU A 184 -23.21 18.75 -19.84
C GLU A 184 -23.01 18.31 -18.38
N LEU A 185 -23.07 19.25 -17.44
CA LEU A 185 -23.20 18.99 -16.00
C LEU A 185 -24.19 20.00 -15.44
N THR A 186 -25.30 19.51 -14.90
CA THR A 186 -26.33 20.35 -14.27
C THR A 186 -26.48 19.98 -12.81
N LEU A 187 -26.59 21.00 -11.97
CA LEU A 187 -27.06 20.90 -10.60
C LEU A 187 -28.22 21.87 -10.47
N SER A 188 -29.42 21.37 -10.21
CA SER A 188 -30.62 22.20 -10.02
C SER A 188 -31.51 21.53 -8.98
N GLN A 189 -31.99 22.31 -8.01
CA GLN A 189 -32.83 21.78 -6.92
C GLN A 189 -32.20 20.54 -6.24
N THR A 190 -30.88 20.59 -5.99
CA THR A 190 -30.05 19.48 -5.45
C THR A 190 -29.85 18.27 -6.36
N LYS A 191 -30.53 18.19 -7.50
CA LYS A 191 -30.39 17.09 -8.45
C LYS A 191 -29.17 17.35 -9.34
N LEU A 192 -28.23 16.42 -9.34
CA LEU A 192 -27.04 16.44 -10.18
C LEU A 192 -27.21 15.47 -11.35
N GLU A 193 -26.94 15.93 -12.57
CA GLU A 193 -26.87 15.09 -13.76
C GLU A 193 -25.70 15.51 -14.65
N SER A 194 -25.08 14.56 -15.34
CA SER A 194 -23.99 14.83 -16.26
C SER A 194 -23.97 13.91 -17.48
N SER A 195 -23.31 14.39 -18.53
CA SER A 195 -22.92 13.64 -19.71
C SER A 195 -21.43 13.86 -19.93
N ILE A 196 -20.64 12.79 -19.78
CA ILE A 196 -19.17 12.87 -19.79
C ILE A 196 -18.64 11.95 -20.88
N ALA A 197 -17.85 12.48 -21.81
CA ALA A 197 -17.09 11.69 -22.77
C ALA A 197 -15.64 11.56 -22.28
N VAL A 198 -15.14 10.34 -22.19
CA VAL A 198 -13.78 10.04 -21.74
C VAL A 198 -13.02 9.39 -22.87
N GLN A 199 -11.86 9.95 -23.19
CA GLN A 199 -10.99 9.46 -24.25
C GLN A 199 -9.56 9.33 -23.73
N THR A 200 -8.95 8.18 -23.95
CA THR A 200 -7.54 7.90 -23.67
C THR A 200 -6.87 7.38 -24.92
N ASN A 201 -5.57 7.05 -24.87
CA ASN A 201 -4.93 6.37 -25.99
C ASN A 201 -5.44 4.92 -26.16
N THR A 202 -6.08 4.34 -25.15
CA THR A 202 -6.44 2.90 -25.11
C THR A 202 -7.93 2.62 -25.19
N PHE A 203 -8.78 3.61 -24.90
CA PHE A 203 -10.24 3.46 -24.97
C PHE A 203 -10.97 4.82 -25.04
N GLU A 204 -12.23 4.76 -25.50
CA GLU A 204 -13.21 5.83 -25.45
C GLU A 204 -14.50 5.31 -24.79
N GLN A 205 -15.12 6.11 -23.91
CA GLN A 205 -16.34 5.75 -23.17
C GLN A 205 -17.20 6.98 -22.84
N ARG A 206 -18.51 6.81 -22.76
CA ARG A 206 -19.44 7.81 -22.23
C ARG A 206 -19.97 7.41 -20.86
N TRP A 207 -19.78 8.29 -19.89
CA TRP A 207 -20.20 8.08 -18.51
C TRP A 207 -21.34 9.02 -18.13
N ARG A 208 -22.10 8.60 -17.12
CA ARG A 208 -23.09 9.42 -16.42
C ARG A 208 -22.78 9.44 -14.94
N ILE A 209 -22.80 10.63 -14.38
CA ILE A 209 -22.93 10.86 -12.94
C ILE A 209 -24.33 11.42 -12.71
N ASN A 210 -25.09 10.79 -11.82
CA ASN A 210 -26.35 11.35 -11.36
C ASN A 210 -26.49 11.22 -9.84
N GLY A 211 -27.49 11.91 -9.30
CA GLY A 211 -27.90 11.75 -7.91
C GLY A 211 -28.20 13.09 -7.24
N ILE A 212 -27.87 13.19 -5.96
CA ILE A 212 -28.18 14.36 -5.13
C ILE A 212 -26.87 15.00 -4.67
N ALA A 213 -26.78 16.31 -4.78
CA ALA A 213 -25.72 17.12 -4.18
C ALA A 213 -26.35 18.36 -3.52
N ASP A 214 -26.28 18.41 -2.20
CA ASP A 214 -26.71 19.55 -1.41
C ASP A 214 -25.50 20.12 -0.64
N PRO A 215 -24.73 21.03 -1.25
CA PRO A 215 -23.53 21.58 -0.63
C PRO A 215 -23.84 22.44 0.60
N ARG A 216 -25.07 22.96 0.74
CA ARG A 216 -25.47 23.83 1.87
C ARG A 216 -25.77 23.01 3.12
N ASN A 217 -26.44 21.88 2.95
CA ASN A 217 -26.66 20.92 4.02
C ASN A 217 -25.53 19.87 4.11
N LYS A 218 -24.50 19.99 3.27
CA LYS A 218 -23.31 19.11 3.23
C LYS A 218 -23.67 17.63 3.02
N LYS A 219 -24.71 17.38 2.22
CA LYS A 219 -25.20 16.03 1.91
C LYS A 219 -24.97 15.73 0.43
N GLY A 220 -24.78 14.45 0.12
CA GLY A 220 -24.66 14.02 -1.27
C GLY A 220 -24.87 12.52 -1.43
N ASP A 221 -25.35 12.12 -2.58
CA ASP A 221 -25.52 10.73 -3.00
C ASP A 221 -25.28 10.67 -4.50
N LEU A 222 -24.07 10.31 -4.90
CA LEU A 222 -23.61 10.34 -6.28
C LEU A 222 -23.42 8.92 -6.81
N HIS A 223 -23.98 8.65 -7.98
CA HIS A 223 -23.95 7.34 -8.64
C HIS A 223 -23.26 7.50 -9.99
N PHE A 224 -22.29 6.64 -10.24
CA PHE A 224 -21.45 6.63 -11.44
C PHE A 224 -21.73 5.35 -12.22
N PHE A 225 -22.11 5.48 -13.50
CA PHE A 225 -22.35 4.33 -14.38
C PHE A 225 -22.03 4.67 -15.85
N ASN A 226 -21.80 3.64 -16.64
CA ASN A 226 -21.52 3.74 -18.08
C ASN A 226 -22.83 3.76 -18.89
N ILE A 227 -22.92 4.62 -19.91
CA ILE A 227 -24.09 4.75 -20.78
C ILE A 227 -24.04 3.76 -21.97
N ASP A 228 -22.84 3.48 -22.48
CA ASP A 228 -22.68 2.79 -23.78
C ASP A 228 -22.96 1.30 -23.71
N THR A 229 -22.33 0.62 -22.73
CA THR A 229 -22.42 -0.80 -22.32
C THR A 229 -21.07 -1.20 -21.70
N GLY A 230 -21.10 -2.12 -20.73
CA GLY A 230 -19.89 -2.65 -20.08
C GLY A 230 -19.31 -1.78 -18.95
N ALA A 231 -18.21 -2.25 -18.36
CA ALA A 231 -17.61 -1.62 -17.19
C ALA A 231 -16.95 -0.26 -17.49
N ILE A 232 -17.10 0.71 -16.58
CA ILE A 232 -16.31 1.95 -16.55
C ILE A 232 -14.84 1.57 -16.37
N LYS A 233 -13.97 2.01 -17.27
CA LYS A 233 -12.52 1.88 -17.14
C LYS A 233 -11.95 3.12 -16.47
N VAL A 234 -10.99 2.95 -15.57
CA VAL A 234 -10.32 4.10 -14.94
C VAL A 234 -9.26 4.65 -15.90
N PRO A 235 -9.42 5.89 -16.42
CA PRO A 235 -8.50 6.46 -17.40
C PRO A 235 -7.13 6.72 -16.77
N TYR A 236 -6.08 6.74 -17.59
CA TYR A 236 -4.70 7.10 -17.21
C TYR A 236 -3.93 6.09 -16.32
N PHE A 237 -4.60 5.26 -15.54
CA PHE A 237 -3.95 4.32 -14.63
C PHE A 237 -3.24 3.16 -15.36
N ASP A 238 -3.82 2.69 -16.45
CA ASP A 238 -3.24 1.64 -17.29
C ASP A 238 -1.95 2.13 -17.97
N GLU A 239 -1.96 3.34 -18.54
CA GLU A 239 -0.79 3.91 -19.21
C GLU A 239 0.32 4.32 -18.22
N ARG A 240 -0.03 4.91 -17.07
CA ARG A 240 0.98 5.42 -16.12
C ARG A 240 1.53 4.35 -15.20
N TYR A 241 0.65 3.49 -14.68
CA TYR A 241 0.99 2.55 -13.61
C TYR A 241 0.92 1.08 -14.07
N ASN A 242 0.59 0.79 -15.33
CA ASN A 242 0.30 -0.58 -15.79
C ASN A 242 -0.80 -1.25 -14.96
N LEU A 243 -1.73 -0.46 -14.40
CA LEU A 243 -2.87 -0.94 -13.62
C LEU A 243 -4.13 -0.78 -14.46
N LYS A 244 -4.66 -1.88 -14.98
CA LYS A 244 -5.97 -1.88 -15.61
C LYS A 244 -7.01 -2.03 -14.50
N ALA A 245 -7.91 -1.07 -14.37
CA ALA A 245 -9.00 -1.11 -13.40
C ALA A 245 -10.32 -0.75 -14.08
N SER A 246 -11.37 -1.50 -13.77
CA SER A 246 -12.72 -1.22 -14.25
C SER A 246 -13.78 -1.63 -13.23
N PHE A 247 -14.97 -1.06 -13.31
CA PHE A 247 -16.11 -1.37 -12.45
C PHE A 247 -17.43 -1.07 -13.16
N ASP A 248 -18.53 -1.68 -12.74
CA ASP A 248 -19.84 -1.43 -13.36
C ASP A 248 -20.48 -0.16 -12.81
N SER A 249 -20.41 0.02 -11.49
CA SER A 249 -20.92 1.21 -10.83
C SER A 249 -20.19 1.52 -9.53
N ILE A 250 -20.12 2.81 -9.20
CA ILE A 250 -19.73 3.30 -7.89
C ILE A 250 -20.87 4.18 -7.36
N ARG A 251 -21.18 4.03 -6.08
CA ARG A 251 -22.06 4.93 -5.34
C ARG A 251 -21.30 5.50 -4.15
N PHE A 252 -21.41 6.80 -3.96
CA PHE A 252 -20.82 7.51 -2.84
C PHE A 252 -21.88 8.38 -2.19
N LYS A 253 -22.13 8.13 -0.90
CA LYS A 253 -23.12 8.88 -0.11
C LYS A 253 -22.43 9.52 1.08
N ILE A 254 -22.62 10.81 1.25
CA ILE A 254 -22.30 11.58 2.45
C ILE A 254 -23.60 11.77 3.22
N GLU A 255 -23.64 11.27 4.45
CA GLU A 255 -24.82 11.36 5.31
C GLU A 255 -24.72 12.54 6.27
N ASN A 256 -23.53 12.79 6.80
CA ASN A 256 -23.30 13.79 7.82
C ASN A 256 -21.90 14.42 7.72
N ILE A 257 -21.83 15.74 7.88
CA ILE A 257 -20.60 16.50 8.08
C ILE A 257 -20.87 17.61 9.11
N GLU A 258 -20.65 17.30 10.38
CA GLU A 258 -20.98 18.21 11.47
C GLU A 258 -19.83 18.38 12.45
N MET A 259 -19.72 19.60 13.00
CA MET A 259 -18.82 19.92 14.08
C MET A 259 -19.64 19.95 15.37
N SER A 260 -19.28 19.14 16.35
CA SER A 260 -19.97 19.04 17.64
C SER A 260 -18.93 18.94 18.76
N HIS A 261 -19.01 19.82 19.76
CA HIS A 261 -18.12 19.82 20.93
C HIS A 261 -16.61 19.81 20.59
N GLY A 262 -16.21 20.42 19.46
CA GLY A 262 -14.81 20.46 19.01
C GLY A 262 -14.36 19.22 18.21
N GLU A 263 -15.28 18.31 17.91
CA GLU A 263 -15.04 17.12 17.09
C GLU A 263 -15.82 17.19 15.77
N LEU A 264 -15.16 16.78 14.68
CA LEU A 264 -15.76 16.65 13.36
C LEU A 264 -16.20 15.22 13.14
N HIS A 265 -17.51 15.05 12.91
CA HIS A 265 -18.12 13.81 12.45
C HIS A 265 -18.26 13.84 10.93
N PHE A 266 -17.72 12.83 10.26
CA PHE A 266 -17.82 12.67 8.80
C PHE A 266 -18.25 11.24 8.46
N ASP A 267 -19.52 11.10 8.13
CA ASP A 267 -20.18 9.80 7.97
C ASP A 267 -20.76 9.61 6.57
N GLY A 268 -20.73 8.37 6.13
CA GLY A 268 -21.29 8.01 4.84
C GLY A 268 -20.96 6.59 4.43
N PHE A 269 -21.16 6.31 3.15
CA PHE A 269 -20.70 5.05 2.58
C PHE A 269 -20.21 5.21 1.15
N SER A 270 -19.36 4.28 0.76
CA SER A 270 -19.02 4.03 -0.64
C SER A 270 -19.34 2.58 -0.98
N SER A 271 -19.80 2.33 -2.21
CA SER A 271 -19.97 0.97 -2.72
C SER A 271 -19.55 0.89 -4.16
N ILE A 272 -18.96 -0.25 -4.53
CA ILE A 272 -18.50 -0.55 -5.88
C ILE A 272 -18.96 -1.94 -6.30
N THR A 273 -19.42 -2.05 -7.54
CA THR A 273 -19.90 -3.30 -8.14
C THR A 273 -18.95 -3.74 -9.24
N ASN A 274 -18.62 -5.04 -9.25
CA ASN A 274 -17.78 -5.70 -10.24
C ASN A 274 -16.44 -4.98 -10.50
N LEU A 275 -15.74 -4.61 -9.43
CA LEU A 275 -14.39 -4.07 -9.52
C LEU A 275 -13.44 -5.15 -10.07
N LYS A 276 -12.90 -4.90 -11.24
CA LYS A 276 -11.89 -5.73 -11.90
C LYS A 276 -10.55 -5.00 -11.92
N MET A 277 -9.48 -5.67 -11.54
CA MET A 277 -8.13 -5.10 -11.49
C MET A 277 -7.09 -6.06 -12.06
N ASN A 278 -6.16 -5.55 -12.84
CA ASN A 278 -5.00 -6.30 -13.33
C ASN A 278 -3.72 -5.49 -13.15
N HIS A 279 -2.78 -6.05 -12.39
CA HIS A 279 -1.44 -5.48 -12.22
C HIS A 279 -0.47 -6.56 -11.72
N LYS A 280 0.71 -6.66 -12.35
CA LYS A 280 1.71 -7.72 -12.10
C LYS A 280 2.17 -7.86 -10.64
N ARG A 281 2.14 -6.78 -9.86
CA ARG A 281 2.47 -6.83 -8.41
C ARG A 281 1.31 -7.30 -7.52
N ILE A 282 0.07 -7.25 -8.02
CA ILE A 282 -1.13 -7.68 -7.29
C ILE A 282 -1.36 -9.17 -7.53
N ALA A 283 -1.58 -9.56 -8.78
CA ALA A 283 -1.82 -10.92 -9.22
C ALA A 283 -1.42 -11.06 -10.70
N ASN A 284 -1.25 -12.30 -11.15
CA ASN A 284 -1.01 -12.60 -12.57
C ASN A 284 -2.29 -12.69 -13.40
N LYS A 285 -3.42 -12.94 -12.74
CA LYS A 285 -4.74 -13.02 -13.34
C LYS A 285 -5.51 -11.75 -13.01
N ASP A 286 -6.57 -11.52 -13.77
CA ASP A 286 -7.53 -10.48 -13.44
C ASP A 286 -8.17 -10.77 -12.08
N VAL A 287 -8.09 -9.81 -11.18
CA VAL A 287 -8.73 -9.87 -9.87
C VAL A 287 -10.12 -9.28 -9.97
N THR A 288 -11.14 -10.02 -9.55
CA THR A 288 -12.53 -9.54 -9.60
C THR A 288 -13.17 -9.54 -8.23
N ILE A 289 -13.77 -8.41 -7.86
CA ILE A 289 -14.53 -8.19 -6.63
C ILE A 289 -15.97 -7.84 -7.06
N LYS A 290 -16.91 -8.75 -6.80
CA LYS A 290 -18.30 -8.60 -7.27
C LYS A 290 -19.02 -7.47 -6.56
N LYS A 291 -18.87 -7.39 -5.24
CA LYS A 291 -19.45 -6.33 -4.41
C LYS A 291 -18.46 -5.91 -3.35
N ALA A 292 -18.24 -4.61 -3.20
CA ALA A 292 -17.59 -4.06 -2.02
C ALA A 292 -18.35 -2.84 -1.52
N ARG A 293 -18.48 -2.72 -0.21
CA ARG A 293 -19.13 -1.59 0.46
C ARG A 293 -18.30 -1.20 1.67
N PHE A 294 -18.12 0.09 1.87
CA PHE A 294 -17.47 0.63 3.04
C PHE A 294 -18.35 1.73 3.63
N ASP A 295 -19.02 1.40 4.72
CA ASP A 295 -19.75 2.32 5.59
C ASP A 295 -18.73 2.90 6.58
N PHE A 296 -18.41 4.17 6.42
CA PHE A 296 -17.38 4.84 7.20
C PHE A 296 -17.99 5.83 8.16
N ARG A 297 -17.41 5.88 9.36
CA ARG A 297 -17.72 6.88 10.38
C ARG A 297 -16.41 7.44 10.91
N PHE A 298 -16.04 8.60 10.39
CA PHE A 298 -14.81 9.27 10.80
C PHE A 298 -15.10 10.24 11.93
N LEU A 299 -14.26 10.19 12.95
CA LEU A 299 -14.24 11.13 14.06
C LEU A 299 -12.86 11.77 14.15
N LEU A 300 -12.81 13.09 14.01
CA LEU A 300 -11.60 13.88 14.11
C LEU A 300 -11.73 14.83 15.28
N GLY A 301 -10.74 14.86 16.16
CA GLY A 301 -10.60 15.86 17.21
C GLY A 301 -9.41 16.77 16.96
N SER A 302 -9.03 17.57 17.95
CA SER A 302 -7.88 18.47 17.83
C SER A 302 -6.55 17.73 17.66
N ASP A 303 -6.42 16.52 18.20
CA ASP A 303 -5.17 15.76 18.21
C ASP A 303 -5.30 14.30 17.72
N PHE A 304 -6.48 13.91 17.26
CA PHE A 304 -6.72 12.57 16.74
C PHE A 304 -7.56 12.55 15.45
N ILE A 305 -7.34 11.49 14.67
CA ILE A 305 -8.17 11.08 13.54
C ILE A 305 -8.51 9.61 13.76
N SER A 306 -9.79 9.26 13.71
CA SER A 306 -10.23 7.88 13.88
C SER A 306 -11.33 7.48 12.91
N LEU A 307 -11.33 6.20 12.57
CA LEU A 307 -12.44 5.49 11.96
C LEU A 307 -13.09 4.68 13.10
N ASP A 308 -14.33 5.01 13.44
CA ASP A 308 -15.04 4.39 14.56
C ASP A 308 -15.32 2.91 14.31
N SER A 309 -15.40 2.13 15.40
CA SER A 309 -15.62 0.68 15.37
C SER A 309 -16.99 0.25 14.83
N THR A 310 -17.97 1.16 14.78
CA THR A 310 -19.27 0.93 14.15
C THR A 310 -19.21 1.04 12.62
N SER A 311 -18.09 1.50 12.05
CA SER A 311 -17.81 1.41 10.61
C SER A 311 -17.82 -0.04 10.14
N THR A 312 -18.24 -0.27 8.90
CA THR A 312 -18.24 -1.62 8.31
C THR A 312 -17.63 -1.64 6.93
N ALA A 313 -16.73 -2.59 6.69
CA ALA A 313 -16.25 -2.93 5.35
C ALA A 313 -16.79 -4.31 4.96
N GLN A 314 -17.46 -4.38 3.83
CA GLN A 314 -18.02 -5.60 3.27
C GLN A 314 -17.33 -5.90 1.95
N LEU A 315 -16.86 -7.14 1.80
CA LEU A 315 -16.32 -7.71 0.57
C LEU A 315 -17.13 -8.95 0.23
N ASN A 316 -17.89 -8.90 -0.86
CA ASN A 316 -18.87 -9.91 -1.24
C ASN A 316 -19.84 -10.20 -0.07
N GLN A 317 -19.78 -11.38 0.55
CA GLN A 317 -20.64 -11.74 1.70
C GLN A 317 -19.96 -11.52 3.05
N VAL A 318 -18.65 -11.27 3.08
CA VAL A 318 -17.87 -11.09 4.31
C VAL A 318 -17.95 -9.64 4.77
N LYS A 319 -18.40 -9.43 6.01
CA LYS A 319 -18.45 -8.12 6.67
C LYS A 319 -17.43 -8.08 7.80
N ILE A 320 -16.69 -6.97 7.91
CA ILE A 320 -15.74 -6.70 8.98
C ILE A 320 -16.02 -5.32 9.59
N HIS A 321 -15.61 -5.15 10.85
CA HIS A 321 -15.68 -3.91 11.62
C HIS A 321 -14.25 -3.40 11.85
N PRO A 322 -13.72 -2.54 10.96
CA PRO A 322 -12.41 -1.94 11.16
C PRO A 322 -12.52 -0.75 12.12
N TYR A 323 -11.54 -0.63 13.00
CA TYR A 323 -11.27 0.58 13.78
C TYR A 323 -9.84 1.01 13.50
N LEU A 324 -9.66 2.26 13.12
CA LEU A 324 -8.35 2.85 12.87
C LEU A 324 -8.26 4.13 13.71
N SER A 325 -7.15 4.36 14.38
CA SER A 325 -6.93 5.62 15.10
C SER A 325 -5.48 6.06 14.98
N TYR A 326 -5.32 7.36 14.75
CA TYR A 326 -4.08 8.10 14.81
C TYR A 326 -4.27 9.19 15.86
N ASN A 327 -3.51 9.13 16.95
CA ASN A 327 -3.61 10.06 18.07
C ASN A 327 -2.24 10.70 18.34
N THR A 328 -2.23 12.00 18.68
CA THR A 328 -1.04 12.79 18.97
C THR A 328 -1.13 13.63 20.26
N GLU A 329 -2.06 13.31 21.17
CA GLU A 329 -2.30 14.05 22.42
C GLU A 329 -1.04 14.08 23.31
N LYS A 330 -0.48 12.90 23.61
CA LYS A 330 0.73 12.74 24.43
C LYS A 330 1.84 12.09 23.64
N ASP A 331 1.56 10.91 23.10
CA ASP A 331 2.43 10.16 22.19
C ASP A 331 1.79 10.10 20.79
N THR A 332 2.60 9.89 19.75
CA THR A 332 2.09 9.55 18.41
C THR A 332 1.77 8.05 18.36
N VAL A 333 0.48 7.72 18.42
CA VAL A 333 -0.02 6.34 18.50
C VAL A 333 -0.85 6.01 17.26
N TYR A 334 -0.54 4.87 16.65
CA TYR A 334 -1.32 4.25 15.59
C TYR A 334 -2.01 3.02 16.16
N ARG A 335 -3.33 2.91 16.00
CA ARG A 335 -4.12 1.73 16.38
C ARG A 335 -4.91 1.22 15.19
N LEU A 336 -4.87 -0.09 14.98
CA LEU A 336 -5.71 -0.81 14.02
C LEU A 336 -6.35 -1.97 14.77
N LYS A 337 -7.67 -2.00 14.82
CA LYS A 337 -8.42 -3.17 15.26
C LYS A 337 -9.32 -3.64 14.12
N ILE A 338 -9.43 -4.95 13.96
CA ILE A 338 -10.38 -5.56 13.03
C ILE A 338 -11.16 -6.58 13.81
N LYS A 339 -12.49 -6.50 13.78
CA LYS A 339 -13.38 -7.51 14.35
C LYS A 339 -14.32 -8.01 13.28
N THR A 340 -14.53 -9.31 13.21
CA THR A 340 -15.57 -9.87 12.36
C THR A 340 -16.74 -10.34 13.24
N PRO A 341 -17.98 -10.26 12.75
CA PRO A 341 -19.04 -11.09 13.30
C PRO A 341 -18.70 -12.57 13.07
N LYS A 342 -19.54 -13.43 13.61
CA LYS A 342 -19.51 -14.86 13.30
C LYS A 342 -19.81 -15.07 11.82
N ILE A 343 -18.90 -15.70 11.08
CA ILE A 343 -18.98 -15.93 9.63
C ILE A 343 -18.98 -17.43 9.38
N LYS A 344 -19.88 -17.93 8.52
CA LYS A 344 -19.79 -19.31 8.03
C LYS A 344 -18.53 -19.45 7.19
N THR A 345 -17.74 -20.50 7.43
CA THR A 345 -16.45 -20.66 6.75
C THR A 345 -16.62 -20.73 5.23
N GLN A 346 -17.68 -21.38 4.74
CA GLN A 346 -17.98 -21.45 3.31
C GLN A 346 -18.26 -20.07 2.69
N ASP A 347 -18.97 -19.19 3.40
CA ASP A 347 -19.28 -17.84 2.91
C ASP A 347 -18.02 -16.99 2.79
N PHE A 348 -17.03 -17.21 3.66
CA PHE A 348 -15.71 -16.60 3.56
C PHE A 348 -14.97 -17.07 2.31
N ILE A 349 -14.88 -18.39 2.08
CA ILE A 349 -14.24 -18.97 0.89
C ILE A 349 -14.90 -18.45 -0.39
N ASN A 350 -16.23 -18.44 -0.45
CA ASN A 350 -17.01 -17.94 -1.59
C ASN A 350 -16.88 -16.42 -1.80
N SER A 351 -16.41 -15.70 -0.79
CA SER A 351 -16.19 -14.24 -0.84
C SER A 351 -14.78 -13.85 -1.20
N LEU A 352 -13.84 -14.80 -1.29
CA LEU A 352 -12.48 -14.53 -1.75
C LEU A 352 -12.51 -14.02 -3.20
N PRO A 353 -11.86 -12.88 -3.51
CA PRO A 353 -11.79 -12.36 -4.86
C PRO A 353 -11.23 -13.36 -5.88
N ASP A 354 -11.95 -13.51 -6.99
CA ASP A 354 -11.52 -14.32 -8.12
C ASP A 354 -10.18 -13.81 -8.65
N GLY A 355 -9.29 -14.71 -9.07
CA GLY A 355 -7.94 -14.38 -9.56
C GLY A 355 -6.91 -14.04 -8.47
N LEU A 356 -7.33 -13.72 -7.25
CA LEU A 356 -6.43 -13.51 -6.10
C LEU A 356 -6.17 -14.80 -5.32
N PHE A 357 -7.18 -15.67 -5.20
CA PHE A 357 -7.16 -16.87 -4.36
C PHE A 357 -7.47 -18.16 -5.15
N THR A 358 -6.74 -18.38 -6.25
CA THR A 358 -7.04 -19.48 -7.19
C THR A 358 -6.91 -20.88 -6.58
N HIS A 359 -6.07 -21.06 -5.55
CA HIS A 359 -5.88 -22.35 -4.90
C HIS A 359 -7.08 -22.75 -4.01
N PHE A 360 -7.94 -21.80 -3.65
CA PHE A 360 -9.12 -22.01 -2.81
C PHE A 360 -10.40 -22.23 -3.62
N GLN A 361 -10.34 -22.07 -4.94
CA GLN A 361 -11.48 -22.31 -5.81
C GLN A 361 -11.91 -23.79 -5.74
N GLY A 362 -13.21 -24.01 -5.56
CA GLY A 362 -13.79 -25.35 -5.40
C GLY A 362 -13.59 -25.98 -4.02
N MET A 363 -13.01 -25.25 -3.05
CA MET A 363 -12.89 -25.73 -1.67
C MET A 363 -14.25 -25.70 -0.96
N GLU A 364 -14.59 -26.80 -0.29
CA GLU A 364 -15.81 -26.93 0.50
C GLU A 364 -15.42 -27.12 1.98
N VAL A 365 -16.00 -26.29 2.85
CA VAL A 365 -15.66 -26.20 4.27
C VAL A 365 -16.91 -25.97 5.10
N THR A 366 -17.05 -26.74 6.18
CA THR A 366 -18.16 -26.60 7.14
C THR A 366 -17.77 -25.74 8.35
N GLY A 367 -18.73 -25.45 9.22
CA GLY A 367 -18.50 -24.69 10.46
C GLY A 367 -18.43 -23.18 10.26
N ASP A 368 -17.99 -22.50 11.30
CA ASP A 368 -17.94 -21.05 11.36
C ASP A 368 -16.72 -20.54 12.13
N PHE A 369 -16.41 -19.26 11.96
CA PHE A 369 -15.35 -18.61 12.72
C PHE A 369 -15.64 -17.13 12.97
N ASP A 370 -14.95 -16.57 13.96
CA ASP A 370 -14.78 -15.13 14.13
C ASP A 370 -13.30 -14.78 14.21
N TYR A 371 -12.95 -13.57 13.80
CA TYR A 371 -11.57 -13.07 13.74
C TYR A 371 -11.44 -11.74 14.45
N GLN A 372 -10.34 -11.58 15.19
CA GLN A 372 -9.97 -10.36 15.88
C GLN A 372 -8.49 -10.04 15.65
N LEU A 373 -8.22 -8.80 15.27
CA LEU A 373 -6.88 -8.21 15.21
C LEU A 373 -6.83 -7.00 16.15
N ASP A 374 -5.79 -6.93 16.98
CA ASP A 374 -5.43 -5.73 17.74
C ASP A 374 -3.97 -5.40 17.50
N PHE A 375 -3.75 -4.30 16.79
CA PHE A 375 -2.45 -3.73 16.51
C PHE A 375 -2.35 -2.32 17.07
N MET A 376 -1.28 -2.07 17.84
CA MET A 376 -0.94 -0.73 18.29
C MET A 376 0.55 -0.49 18.11
N TYR A 377 0.91 0.63 17.51
CA TYR A 377 2.28 1.10 17.41
C TYR A 377 2.38 2.51 18.02
N ASN A 378 3.16 2.63 19.09
CA ASN A 378 3.51 3.93 19.68
C ASN A 378 4.89 4.34 19.14
N LYS A 379 4.93 5.44 18.37
CA LYS A 379 6.17 5.95 17.76
C LYS A 379 7.17 6.42 18.81
N ASN A 380 6.70 6.99 19.92
CA ASN A 380 7.51 7.51 21.02
C ASN A 380 8.04 6.37 21.90
N LYS A 381 7.31 5.25 21.98
CA LYS A 381 7.69 4.04 22.72
C LYS A 381 7.66 2.80 21.81
N PRO A 382 8.57 2.66 20.82
CA PRO A 382 8.47 1.59 19.82
C PRO A 382 8.41 0.17 20.40
N ASN A 383 9.07 -0.09 21.53
CA ASN A 383 9.10 -1.43 22.13
C ASN A 383 7.74 -1.89 22.71
N THR A 384 6.77 -0.97 22.89
CA THR A 384 5.43 -1.27 23.43
C THR A 384 4.41 -1.66 22.37
N ILE A 385 4.85 -1.95 21.15
CA ILE A 385 4.00 -2.43 20.06
C ILE A 385 3.17 -3.65 20.50
N VAL A 386 1.87 -3.60 20.20
CA VAL A 386 0.91 -4.69 20.42
C VAL A 386 0.58 -5.28 19.05
N PHE A 387 0.60 -6.60 18.96
CA PHE A 387 0.13 -7.35 17.80
C PHE A 387 -0.51 -8.65 18.31
N LYS A 388 -1.83 -8.66 18.39
CA LYS A 388 -2.65 -9.82 18.74
C LYS A 388 -3.56 -10.16 17.57
N SER A 389 -3.55 -11.41 17.13
CA SER A 389 -4.34 -11.89 16.01
C SER A 389 -4.93 -13.23 16.41
N GLU A 390 -6.25 -13.29 16.55
CA GLU A 390 -6.98 -14.42 17.12
C GLU A 390 -8.09 -14.84 16.16
N VAL A 391 -8.21 -16.14 15.91
CA VAL A 391 -9.30 -16.72 15.13
C VAL A 391 -9.97 -17.81 15.97
N ASN A 392 -11.27 -17.67 16.21
CA ASN A 392 -12.05 -18.61 16.98
C ASN A 392 -12.86 -19.48 16.01
N LYS A 393 -12.38 -20.71 15.76
CA LYS A 393 -13.03 -21.68 14.87
C LYS A 393 -14.01 -22.56 15.64
N ARG A 394 -15.16 -22.88 15.05
CA ARG A 394 -16.16 -23.77 15.64
C ARG A 394 -16.65 -24.74 14.57
N ASN A 395 -16.43 -26.03 14.83
CA ASN A 395 -16.80 -27.12 13.93
C ASN A 395 -16.29 -26.95 12.48
N THR A 396 -15.16 -26.27 12.30
CA THR A 396 -14.58 -26.05 10.97
C THR A 396 -13.91 -27.33 10.46
N LYS A 397 -14.40 -27.89 9.35
CA LYS A 397 -13.80 -29.06 8.69
C LYS A 397 -13.81 -28.87 7.18
N ILE A 398 -12.68 -29.16 6.54
CA ILE A 398 -12.59 -29.18 5.08
C ILE A 398 -13.18 -30.50 4.60
N THR A 399 -14.22 -30.44 3.78
CA THR A 399 -14.84 -31.61 3.15
C THR A 399 -14.26 -31.86 1.77
N LYS A 400 -13.75 -30.82 1.11
CA LYS A 400 -13.11 -30.90 -0.21
C LYS A 400 -12.04 -29.83 -0.35
N PHE A 401 -10.83 -30.21 -0.75
CA PHE A 401 -9.69 -29.28 -0.80
C PHE A 401 -9.70 -28.31 -2.00
N GLY A 402 -10.55 -28.52 -3.00
CA GLY A 402 -10.59 -27.70 -4.21
C GLY A 402 -9.40 -27.99 -5.15
N ASN A 403 -8.80 -26.95 -5.71
CA ASN A 403 -7.71 -27.06 -6.69
C ASN A 403 -6.34 -27.44 -6.10
N ILE A 404 -6.23 -27.55 -4.77
CA ILE A 404 -4.97 -27.84 -4.08
C ILE A 404 -5.10 -29.12 -3.26
N ASP A 405 -4.17 -30.04 -3.39
CA ASP A 405 -4.11 -31.21 -2.52
C ASP A 405 -3.26 -30.90 -1.28
N LEU A 406 -3.90 -30.53 -0.17
CA LEU A 406 -3.19 -30.22 1.07
C LEU A 406 -2.61 -31.47 1.76
N ASP A 407 -3.14 -32.65 1.47
CA ASP A 407 -2.66 -33.92 2.02
C ASP A 407 -1.37 -34.40 1.34
N LYS A 408 -0.98 -33.76 0.23
CA LYS A 408 0.26 -34.02 -0.51
C LYS A 408 1.51 -34.14 0.38
N LEU A 409 1.61 -33.40 1.47
CA LEU A 409 2.76 -33.45 2.38
C LEU A 409 2.87 -34.78 3.15
N ASN A 410 1.77 -35.51 3.33
CA ASN A 410 1.72 -36.76 4.08
C ASN A 410 2.05 -37.98 3.22
N ARG A 411 2.10 -37.84 1.90
CA ARG A 411 2.37 -38.90 0.93
C ARG A 411 3.64 -38.65 0.14
N GLU A 412 4.01 -39.61 -0.71
CA GLU A 412 5.11 -39.41 -1.64
C GLU A 412 4.68 -38.48 -2.78
N PHE A 413 5.57 -37.58 -3.19
CA PHE A 413 5.28 -36.65 -4.29
C PHE A 413 6.55 -36.19 -5.00
N THR A 414 6.39 -35.71 -6.23
CA THR A 414 7.48 -35.02 -6.93
C THR A 414 7.42 -33.52 -6.63
N TYR A 415 8.50 -33.01 -6.05
CA TYR A 415 8.76 -31.58 -5.90
C TYR A 415 9.50 -31.06 -7.14
N ARG A 416 9.14 -29.86 -7.60
CA ARG A 416 9.87 -29.19 -8.69
C ARG A 416 10.02 -27.71 -8.37
N ALA A 417 11.24 -27.28 -8.09
CA ALA A 417 11.52 -25.87 -7.88
C ALA A 417 11.35 -25.07 -9.19
N VAL A 418 10.90 -23.83 -9.08
CA VAL A 418 10.87 -22.87 -10.19
C VAL A 418 11.87 -21.78 -9.85
N ASP A 419 12.85 -21.53 -10.70
CA ASP A 419 13.79 -20.41 -10.53
C ASP A 419 13.74 -19.47 -11.72
N ASN A 420 13.44 -18.19 -11.48
CA ASN A 420 13.23 -17.16 -12.51
C ASN A 420 12.31 -17.61 -13.67
N GLY A 421 11.26 -18.37 -13.36
CA GLY A 421 10.32 -18.91 -14.37
C GLY A 421 10.76 -20.21 -15.04
N VAL A 422 11.95 -20.72 -14.73
CA VAL A 422 12.49 -21.97 -15.28
C VAL A 422 12.29 -23.12 -14.30
N LEU A 423 11.64 -24.18 -14.77
CA LEU A 423 11.46 -25.42 -14.01
C LEU A 423 12.81 -26.13 -13.82
N GLN A 424 13.16 -26.36 -12.55
CA GLN A 424 14.38 -27.08 -12.17
C GLN A 424 14.16 -28.60 -12.28
N ARG A 425 15.21 -29.37 -11.97
CA ARG A 425 15.13 -30.84 -11.89
C ARG A 425 14.03 -31.28 -10.92
N PRO A 426 13.24 -32.31 -11.23
CA PRO A 426 12.33 -32.92 -10.27
C PRO A 426 13.10 -33.60 -9.12
N VAL A 427 12.58 -33.44 -7.91
CA VAL A 427 13.08 -34.07 -6.68
C VAL A 427 11.96 -34.94 -6.14
N PHE A 428 12.19 -36.24 -6.07
CA PHE A 428 11.20 -37.15 -5.51
C PHE A 428 11.27 -37.12 -3.98
N VAL A 429 10.13 -36.86 -3.34
CA VAL A 429 10.00 -36.74 -1.88
C VAL A 429 9.29 -37.99 -1.39
N GLY A 430 10.06 -38.96 -0.91
CA GLY A 430 9.58 -40.26 -0.49
C GLY A 430 10.68 -41.32 -0.53
N ALA A 431 10.39 -42.51 -0.03
CA ALA A 431 11.34 -43.60 0.14
C ALA A 431 11.93 -44.11 -1.19
N SER A 432 11.24 -43.90 -2.33
CA SER A 432 11.80 -44.28 -3.63
C SER A 432 12.98 -43.43 -4.10
N ASN A 433 13.24 -42.29 -3.46
CA ASN A 433 14.46 -41.50 -3.68
C ASN A 433 15.56 -41.95 -2.71
N PRO A 434 16.71 -42.46 -3.17
CA PRO A 434 17.80 -42.89 -2.29
C PRO A 434 18.41 -41.75 -1.46
N TYR A 435 18.23 -40.50 -1.88
CA TYR A 435 18.66 -39.31 -1.16
C TYR A 435 17.60 -38.74 -0.22
N TYR A 436 16.39 -39.31 -0.19
CA TYR A 436 15.38 -38.92 0.77
C TYR A 436 15.78 -39.43 2.16
N THR A 437 15.84 -38.52 3.12
CA THR A 437 16.30 -38.82 4.47
C THR A 437 15.17 -38.63 5.47
N PRO A 438 14.66 -39.70 6.09
CA PRO A 438 13.73 -39.62 7.23
C PRO A 438 14.28 -38.74 8.35
N LEU A 439 13.40 -38.07 9.11
CA LEU A 439 13.81 -37.08 10.10
C LEU A 439 14.73 -37.64 11.19
N ASP A 440 14.52 -38.88 11.60
CA ASP A 440 15.33 -39.62 12.58
C ASP A 440 16.72 -40.02 12.04
N GLN A 441 16.91 -40.00 10.72
CA GLN A 441 18.20 -40.20 10.04
C GLN A 441 18.91 -38.88 9.71
N ILE A 442 18.43 -37.75 10.25
CA ILE A 442 19.12 -36.46 10.13
C ILE A 442 19.81 -36.16 11.46
N SER A 443 21.10 -35.82 11.42
CA SER A 443 21.88 -35.45 12.61
C SER A 443 21.08 -34.51 13.54
N PRO A 444 20.92 -34.87 14.82
CA PRO A 444 20.13 -34.07 15.77
C PRO A 444 20.72 -32.67 15.95
N TYR A 445 22.03 -32.51 15.76
CA TYR A 445 22.68 -31.20 15.75
C TYR A 445 22.22 -30.34 14.57
N LEU A 446 22.06 -30.92 13.38
CA LEU A 446 21.56 -30.19 12.22
C LEU A 446 20.13 -29.73 12.45
N GLN A 447 19.26 -30.61 12.97
CA GLN A 447 17.88 -30.25 13.31
C GLN A 447 17.85 -29.05 14.27
N LYS A 448 18.63 -29.11 15.36
CA LYS A 448 18.75 -28.01 16.32
C LYS A 448 19.33 -26.73 15.71
N CYS A 449 20.33 -26.83 14.83
CA CYS A 449 20.94 -25.68 14.14
C CYS A 449 19.91 -24.95 13.26
N VAL A 450 19.24 -25.70 12.38
CA VAL A 450 18.25 -25.15 11.44
C VAL A 450 17.05 -24.56 12.16
N LEU A 451 16.52 -25.27 13.16
CA LEU A 451 15.46 -24.72 14.01
C LEU A 451 15.93 -23.44 14.71
N THR A 452 17.15 -23.40 15.25
CA THR A 452 17.65 -22.19 15.92
C THR A 452 17.85 -21.01 14.97
N SER A 453 18.29 -21.24 13.74
CA SER A 453 18.56 -20.17 12.76
C SER A 453 17.31 -19.69 12.03
N GLU A 454 16.43 -20.60 11.61
CA GLU A 454 15.26 -20.29 10.78
C GLU A 454 13.98 -20.10 11.61
N ASP A 455 13.73 -20.99 12.58
CA ASP A 455 12.45 -21.03 13.31
C ASP A 455 12.55 -21.69 14.70
N PRO A 456 13.01 -20.92 15.72
CA PRO A 456 13.28 -21.45 17.06
C PRO A 456 12.12 -22.13 17.78
N SER A 457 10.89 -21.75 17.44
CA SER A 457 9.66 -22.19 18.10
C SER A 457 8.83 -23.08 17.20
N PHE A 458 9.43 -23.63 16.13
CA PHE A 458 8.72 -24.38 15.10
C PHE A 458 7.78 -25.44 15.66
N MET A 459 8.26 -26.22 16.64
CA MET A 459 7.50 -27.31 17.24
C MET A 459 6.32 -26.86 18.11
N SER A 460 6.29 -25.60 18.57
CA SER A 460 5.27 -25.10 19.49
C SER A 460 4.30 -24.08 18.88
N HIS A 461 4.69 -23.36 17.82
CA HIS A 461 3.82 -22.39 17.18
C HIS A 461 2.89 -23.04 16.14
N HIS A 462 1.81 -22.34 15.76
CA HIS A 462 0.80 -22.83 14.80
C HIS A 462 0.93 -22.09 13.46
N GLY A 463 2.04 -22.31 12.75
CA GLY A 463 2.38 -21.64 11.50
C GLY A 463 3.02 -20.23 11.59
N PHE A 464 2.74 -19.45 12.64
CA PHE A 464 3.21 -18.06 12.76
C PHE A 464 3.84 -17.76 14.13
N ILE A 465 4.81 -16.84 14.16
CA ILE A 465 5.43 -16.34 15.40
C ILE A 465 5.11 -14.86 15.55
N ASN A 466 4.17 -14.52 16.44
CA ASN A 466 3.75 -13.14 16.69
C ASN A 466 4.93 -12.22 17.06
N GLU A 467 5.85 -12.72 17.89
CA GLU A 467 7.04 -11.96 18.27
C GLU A 467 7.98 -11.70 17.08
N ALA A 468 8.11 -12.64 16.13
CA ALA A 468 8.92 -12.44 14.94
C ALA A 468 8.31 -11.35 14.03
N PHE A 469 6.98 -11.32 13.89
CA PHE A 469 6.28 -10.24 13.17
C PHE A 469 6.50 -8.90 13.86
N LYS A 470 6.32 -8.84 15.19
CA LYS A 470 6.58 -7.66 16.00
C LYS A 470 8.00 -7.12 15.80
N GLN A 471 9.02 -7.97 15.95
CA GLN A 471 10.42 -7.59 15.78
C GLN A 471 10.75 -7.18 14.33
N SER A 472 10.17 -7.86 13.34
CA SER A 472 10.29 -7.50 11.92
C SER A 472 9.72 -6.12 11.63
N ILE A 473 8.50 -5.84 12.10
CA ILE A 473 7.85 -4.53 11.97
C ILE A 473 8.71 -3.45 12.63
N LEU A 474 9.16 -3.66 13.87
CA LEU A 474 10.01 -2.71 14.57
C LEU A 474 11.33 -2.43 13.84
N LYS A 475 12.01 -3.47 13.37
CA LYS A 475 13.27 -3.32 12.63
C LYS A 475 13.04 -2.60 11.31
N ASN A 476 11.97 -2.92 10.58
CA ASN A 476 11.66 -2.31 9.29
C ASN A 476 11.28 -0.84 9.44
N ILE A 477 10.52 -0.47 10.47
CA ILE A 477 10.21 0.93 10.80
C ILE A 477 11.49 1.69 11.18
N ARG A 478 12.33 1.13 12.08
CA ARG A 478 13.60 1.76 12.50
C ARG A 478 14.56 1.99 11.34
N THR A 479 14.66 1.01 10.44
CA THR A 479 15.60 1.08 9.29
C THR A 479 15.00 1.74 8.05
N LYS A 480 13.69 2.06 8.07
CA LYS A 480 12.91 2.56 6.91
C LYS A 480 13.08 1.68 5.65
N LYS A 481 13.38 0.39 5.84
CA LYS A 481 13.67 -0.60 4.79
C LYS A 481 13.11 -1.95 5.22
N PHE A 482 12.75 -2.80 4.26
CA PHE A 482 12.40 -4.21 4.51
C PHE A 482 13.67 -5.02 4.79
N SER A 483 14.28 -4.82 5.97
CA SER A 483 15.58 -5.39 6.35
C SER A 483 15.47 -6.73 7.07
N ARG A 484 14.30 -7.05 7.65
CA ARG A 484 14.04 -8.33 8.33
C ARG A 484 12.70 -8.92 7.90
N GLY A 485 12.68 -10.24 7.71
CA GLY A 485 11.46 -11.03 7.48
C GLY A 485 10.95 -11.69 8.77
N ALA A 486 9.74 -12.23 8.71
CA ALA A 486 9.09 -12.97 9.80
C ALA A 486 8.51 -14.32 9.33
N SER A 487 9.05 -14.88 8.23
CA SER A 487 8.54 -16.14 7.68
C SER A 487 9.09 -17.33 8.47
N THR A 488 8.19 -18.22 8.88
CA THR A 488 8.46 -19.48 9.59
C THR A 488 8.81 -20.60 8.63
N ILE A 489 9.29 -21.74 9.13
CA ILE A 489 9.49 -22.95 8.31
C ILE A 489 8.19 -23.37 7.64
N SER A 490 7.05 -23.29 8.35
CA SER A 490 5.72 -23.60 7.78
C SER A 490 5.40 -22.71 6.57
N MET A 491 5.65 -21.41 6.69
CA MET A 491 5.46 -20.46 5.58
C MET A 491 6.40 -20.74 4.40
N GLN A 492 7.67 -21.07 4.69
CA GLN A 492 8.63 -21.43 3.65
C GLN A 492 8.23 -22.73 2.93
N LEU A 493 7.81 -23.75 3.68
CA LEU A 493 7.37 -25.04 3.16
C LEU A 493 6.14 -24.87 2.26
N VAL A 494 5.09 -24.20 2.75
CA VAL A 494 3.87 -23.97 1.97
C VAL A 494 4.16 -23.19 0.70
N LYS A 495 4.95 -22.11 0.80
CA LYS A 495 5.39 -21.34 -0.36
C LYS A 495 6.11 -22.22 -1.39
N ASN A 496 6.97 -23.14 -0.94
CA ASN A 496 7.75 -23.96 -1.85
C ASN A 496 6.92 -25.10 -2.49
N VAL A 497 6.06 -25.78 -1.73
CA VAL A 497 5.35 -26.98 -2.20
C VAL A 497 4.09 -26.66 -2.99
N PHE A 498 3.38 -25.60 -2.60
CA PHE A 498 2.02 -25.33 -3.08
C PHE A 498 1.90 -24.09 -3.95
N LEU A 499 2.83 -23.14 -3.86
CA LEU A 499 2.73 -21.85 -4.52
C LEU A 499 3.86 -21.62 -5.53
N THR A 500 3.63 -20.71 -6.46
CA THR A 500 4.66 -20.26 -7.41
C THR A 500 5.70 -19.37 -6.70
N ARG A 501 6.90 -19.18 -7.29
CA ARG A 501 7.92 -18.25 -6.73
C ARG A 501 7.66 -16.77 -7.03
N GLU A 502 6.48 -16.44 -7.55
CA GLU A 502 6.16 -15.10 -8.04
C GLU A 502 6.00 -14.11 -6.90
N LYS A 503 6.57 -12.91 -7.04
CA LYS A 503 6.54 -11.91 -5.97
C LYS A 503 5.30 -11.02 -6.06
N THR A 504 4.11 -11.64 -6.04
CA THR A 504 2.82 -10.94 -6.05
C THR A 504 2.22 -10.85 -4.63
N LEU A 505 1.33 -9.87 -4.43
CA LEU A 505 0.53 -9.76 -3.22
C LEU A 505 -0.41 -10.96 -3.04
N SER A 506 -1.05 -11.41 -4.12
CA SER A 506 -1.95 -12.57 -4.13
C SER A 506 -1.28 -13.82 -3.56
N ARG A 507 -0.10 -14.18 -4.08
CA ARG A 507 0.67 -15.33 -3.61
C ARG A 507 1.00 -15.21 -2.12
N LYS A 508 1.32 -14.01 -1.63
CA LYS A 508 1.63 -13.84 -0.19
C LYS A 508 0.40 -14.01 0.70
N LEU A 509 -0.78 -13.57 0.24
CA LEU A 509 -2.04 -13.76 0.96
C LEU A 509 -2.46 -15.23 0.94
N GLU A 510 -2.32 -15.92 -0.20
CA GLU A 510 -2.55 -17.37 -0.29
C GLU A 510 -1.61 -18.16 0.63
N GLU A 511 -0.32 -17.79 0.69
CA GLU A 511 0.65 -18.41 1.60
C GLU A 511 0.18 -18.35 3.07
N ILE A 512 -0.26 -17.17 3.52
CA ILE A 512 -0.75 -16.99 4.88
C ILE A 512 -2.00 -17.85 5.12
N LEU A 513 -2.95 -17.85 4.19
CA LEU A 513 -4.19 -18.61 4.35
C LEU A 513 -3.94 -20.13 4.33
N LEU A 514 -3.07 -20.62 3.45
CA LEU A 514 -2.69 -22.03 3.36
C LEU A 514 -1.95 -22.51 4.61
N VAL A 515 -0.99 -21.73 5.11
CA VAL A 515 -0.30 -22.04 6.38
C VAL A 515 -1.30 -22.13 7.51
N TYR A 516 -2.21 -21.17 7.61
CA TYR A 516 -3.27 -21.17 8.61
C TYR A 516 -4.16 -22.41 8.52
N ILE A 517 -4.51 -22.85 7.31
CA ILE A 517 -5.30 -24.06 7.10
C ILE A 517 -4.53 -25.33 7.50
N ILE A 518 -3.30 -25.50 7.01
CA ILE A 518 -2.51 -26.73 7.24
C ILE A 518 -2.20 -26.88 8.73
N GLU A 519 -1.67 -25.83 9.35
CA GLU A 519 -1.29 -25.83 10.77
C GLU A 519 -2.52 -25.83 11.67
N GLY A 520 -3.53 -25.03 11.32
CA GLY A 520 -4.72 -24.84 12.13
C GLY A 520 -5.70 -26.01 12.09
N ASN A 521 -5.65 -26.88 11.06
CA ASN A 521 -6.43 -28.12 11.00
C ASN A 521 -5.55 -29.36 11.23
N ARG A 522 -4.25 -29.18 11.53
CA ARG A 522 -3.28 -30.26 11.74
C ARG A 522 -3.27 -31.28 10.59
N ILE A 523 -3.34 -30.79 9.35
CA ILE A 523 -3.33 -31.64 8.14
C ILE A 523 -2.04 -32.45 8.09
N THR A 524 -0.90 -31.84 8.45
CA THR A 524 0.41 -32.48 8.47
C THR A 524 1.05 -32.24 9.84
N SER A 525 1.68 -33.27 10.41
CA SER A 525 2.39 -33.15 11.69
C SER A 525 3.64 -32.27 11.57
N LYS A 526 4.07 -31.64 12.67
CA LYS A 526 5.28 -30.80 12.69
C LYS A 526 6.52 -31.57 12.26
N GLN A 527 6.66 -32.80 12.73
CA GLN A 527 7.76 -33.70 12.39
C GLN A 527 7.77 -33.96 10.89
N ARG A 528 6.63 -34.31 10.29
CA ARG A 528 6.53 -34.53 8.85
C ARG A 528 6.80 -33.26 8.04
N MET A 529 6.29 -32.11 8.48
CA MET A 529 6.59 -30.83 7.83
C MET A 529 8.10 -30.53 7.85
N LEU A 530 8.77 -30.75 8.98
CA LEU A 530 10.21 -30.53 9.11
C LEU A 530 11.01 -31.51 8.24
N GLU A 531 10.63 -32.78 8.22
CA GLU A 531 11.21 -33.81 7.37
C GLU A 531 11.13 -33.43 5.89
N VAL A 532 9.92 -33.08 5.41
CA VAL A 532 9.73 -32.63 4.03
C VAL A 532 10.55 -31.36 3.78
N TYR A 533 10.56 -30.40 4.71
CA TYR A 533 11.38 -29.19 4.57
C TYR A 533 12.85 -29.52 4.32
N PHE A 534 13.48 -30.36 5.15
CA PHE A 534 14.87 -30.79 4.97
C PHE A 534 15.13 -31.46 3.62
N ASN A 535 14.14 -32.18 3.09
CA ASN A 535 14.23 -32.94 1.84
C ASN A 535 13.90 -32.13 0.58
N ILE A 536 13.36 -30.91 0.67
CA ILE A 536 13.01 -30.10 -0.51
C ILE A 536 13.75 -28.78 -0.61
N ILE A 537 14.31 -28.26 0.49
CA ILE A 537 15.01 -26.97 0.40
C ILE A 537 16.27 -27.08 -0.45
N GLU A 538 16.62 -25.97 -1.08
CA GLU A 538 17.84 -25.84 -1.86
C GLU A 538 19.01 -25.58 -0.91
N TRP A 539 20.02 -26.45 -0.95
CA TRP A 539 21.23 -26.35 -0.14
C TRP A 539 22.42 -25.79 -0.90
N GLY A 540 22.35 -25.76 -2.24
CA GLY A 540 23.39 -25.25 -3.13
C GLY A 540 22.88 -25.15 -4.57
N PRO A 541 23.70 -24.69 -5.53
CA PRO A 541 23.30 -24.65 -6.94
C PRO A 541 22.85 -26.04 -7.44
N ASN A 542 21.54 -26.21 -7.68
CA ASN A 542 20.95 -27.48 -8.11
C ASN A 542 21.11 -28.66 -7.11
N VAL A 543 21.29 -28.36 -5.81
CA VAL A 543 21.38 -29.36 -4.74
C VAL A 543 20.15 -29.21 -3.86
N TYR A 544 19.28 -30.22 -3.86
CA TYR A 544 17.99 -30.19 -3.17
C TYR A 544 17.87 -31.37 -2.22
N GLY A 545 17.43 -31.08 -0.99
CA GLY A 545 17.32 -32.11 0.04
C GLY A 545 18.63 -32.38 0.79
N ILE A 546 18.51 -32.76 2.05
CA ILE A 546 19.65 -32.90 2.96
C ILE A 546 20.55 -34.10 2.60
N GLY A 547 19.99 -35.18 2.05
CA GLY A 547 20.78 -36.33 1.58
C GLY A 547 21.79 -35.92 0.51
N GLU A 548 21.32 -35.24 -0.54
CA GLU A 548 22.19 -34.71 -1.60
C GLU A 548 23.18 -33.68 -1.04
N ALA A 549 22.76 -32.85 -0.09
CA ALA A 549 23.62 -31.82 0.48
C ALA A 549 24.77 -32.39 1.33
N ALA A 550 24.51 -33.40 2.16
CA ALA A 550 25.54 -34.04 2.98
C ALA A 550 26.62 -34.69 2.11
N GLU A 551 26.23 -35.35 1.03
CA GLU A 551 27.17 -35.90 0.05
C GLU A 551 27.91 -34.79 -0.72
N PHE A 552 27.17 -33.79 -1.20
CA PHE A 552 27.72 -32.69 -2.01
C PHE A 552 28.78 -31.88 -1.26
N TYR A 553 28.55 -31.56 0.02
CA TYR A 553 29.48 -30.77 0.82
C TYR A 553 30.55 -31.61 1.49
N PHE A 554 30.21 -32.82 1.97
CA PHE A 554 31.06 -33.55 2.91
C PHE A 554 31.29 -35.03 2.59
N GLN A 555 30.73 -35.58 1.49
CA GLN A 555 30.76 -37.02 1.18
C GLN A 555 30.27 -37.90 2.34
N LYS A 556 29.25 -37.43 3.07
CA LYS A 556 28.72 -38.07 4.27
C LYS A 556 27.24 -38.35 4.14
N LYS A 557 26.75 -39.28 4.97
CA LYS A 557 25.31 -39.40 5.22
C LYS A 557 24.86 -38.29 6.17
N PRO A 558 23.59 -37.85 6.10
CA PRO A 558 23.07 -36.82 7.00
C PRO A 558 23.17 -37.14 8.50
N THR A 559 23.15 -38.42 8.88
CA THR A 559 23.39 -38.89 10.27
C THR A 559 24.81 -38.58 10.75
N ASP A 560 25.78 -38.61 9.85
CA ASP A 560 27.22 -38.59 10.17
C ASP A 560 27.79 -37.17 10.21
N LEU A 561 26.93 -36.16 9.99
CA LEU A 561 27.29 -34.76 10.03
C LEU A 561 27.63 -34.33 11.45
N ASN A 562 28.86 -33.83 11.63
CA ASN A 562 29.30 -33.28 12.91
C ASN A 562 28.73 -31.87 13.15
N VAL A 563 28.91 -31.34 14.36
CA VAL A 563 28.37 -30.03 14.77
C VAL A 563 28.86 -28.89 13.86
N ARG A 564 30.11 -28.92 13.40
CA ARG A 564 30.66 -27.88 12.52
C ARG A 564 29.99 -27.88 11.16
N GLU A 565 29.85 -29.06 10.57
CA GLU A 565 29.19 -29.27 9.28
C GLU A 565 27.72 -28.86 9.37
N CYS A 566 27.06 -29.17 10.50
CA CYS A 566 25.70 -28.73 10.79
C CYS A 566 25.57 -27.20 10.87
N LEU A 567 26.49 -26.53 11.58
CA LEU A 567 26.52 -25.07 11.67
C LEU A 567 26.73 -24.41 10.30
N PHE A 568 27.64 -24.96 9.49
CA PHE A 568 27.84 -24.50 8.12
C PHE A 568 26.55 -24.63 7.30
N LEU A 569 25.96 -25.83 7.23
CA LEU A 569 24.73 -26.09 6.47
C LEU A 569 23.57 -25.19 6.92
N ALA A 570 23.38 -24.97 8.23
CA ALA A 570 22.34 -24.07 8.71
C ALA A 570 22.56 -22.60 8.28
N THR A 571 23.81 -22.14 8.24
CA THR A 571 24.12 -20.74 7.88
C THR A 571 24.07 -20.43 6.38
N ILE A 572 24.07 -21.45 5.52
CA ILE A 572 23.94 -21.25 4.05
C ILE A 572 22.49 -21.17 3.56
N ILE A 573 21.51 -21.71 4.31
CA ILE A 573 20.08 -21.76 3.95
C ILE A 573 19.52 -20.41 3.45
N PRO A 574 19.87 -19.24 4.02
CA PRO A 574 19.34 -17.97 3.52
C PRO A 574 19.77 -17.62 2.08
N LYS A 575 20.93 -18.12 1.62
CA LYS A 575 21.51 -17.84 0.29
C LYS A 575 22.32 -19.04 -0.24
N PRO A 576 21.67 -20.19 -0.53
CA PRO A 576 22.36 -21.45 -0.80
C PRO A 576 23.23 -21.41 -2.05
N LYS A 577 22.73 -20.78 -3.13
CA LYS A 577 23.48 -20.60 -4.39
C LYS A 577 24.74 -19.73 -4.26
N LYS A 578 24.91 -19.03 -3.13
CA LYS A 578 26.05 -18.13 -2.89
C LYS A 578 27.01 -18.68 -1.82
N PHE A 579 26.98 -19.99 -1.53
CA PHE A 579 27.88 -20.58 -0.54
C PHE A 579 29.37 -20.31 -0.85
N MET A 580 29.76 -20.36 -2.14
CA MET A 580 31.15 -20.11 -2.59
C MET A 580 31.71 -18.76 -2.10
N TRP A 581 30.84 -17.75 -1.95
CA TRP A 581 31.26 -16.42 -1.49
C TRP A 581 31.78 -16.41 -0.04
N GLN A 582 31.44 -17.44 0.74
CA GLN A 582 31.91 -17.63 2.11
C GLN A 582 33.36 -18.07 2.19
N PHE A 583 33.98 -18.48 1.08
CA PHE A 583 35.35 -18.95 1.02
C PHE A 583 36.26 -17.92 0.34
N ASP A 584 37.53 -17.86 0.74
CA ASP A 584 38.60 -17.06 0.12
C ASP A 584 39.31 -17.83 -1.01
N GLN A 585 40.46 -17.31 -1.48
CA GLN A 585 41.21 -17.90 -2.59
C GLN A 585 42.09 -19.08 -2.15
N GLU A 586 42.18 -19.31 -0.85
CA GLU A 586 42.91 -20.39 -0.21
C GLU A 586 41.97 -21.55 0.18
N GLY A 587 40.67 -21.40 -0.06
CA GLY A 587 39.65 -22.39 0.29
C GLY A 587 39.24 -22.34 1.77
N LEU A 588 39.64 -21.31 2.51
CA LEU A 588 39.26 -21.09 3.91
C LEU A 588 38.02 -20.22 4.01
N GLN A 589 37.26 -20.37 5.10
CA GLN A 589 36.09 -19.53 5.32
C GLN A 589 36.45 -18.13 5.79
N LYS A 590 35.86 -17.14 5.12
CA LYS A 590 35.96 -15.73 5.47
C LYS A 590 35.40 -15.45 6.86
N ALA A 591 35.97 -14.43 7.51
CA ALA A 591 35.66 -14.04 8.88
C ALA A 591 34.16 -13.78 9.16
N TYR A 592 33.40 -13.27 8.17
CA TYR A 592 31.98 -13.02 8.37
C TYR A 592 31.16 -14.32 8.50
N ALA A 593 31.54 -15.38 7.76
CA ALA A 593 30.84 -16.67 7.77
C ALA A 593 31.13 -17.41 9.08
N THR A 594 32.40 -17.43 9.50
CA THR A 594 32.81 -18.00 10.79
C THR A 594 32.17 -17.25 11.96
N LYS A 595 32.06 -15.92 11.89
CA LYS A 595 31.35 -15.11 12.90
C LYS A 595 29.86 -15.44 12.97
N GLN A 596 29.20 -15.69 11.83
CA GLN A 596 27.80 -16.10 11.79
C GLN A 596 27.59 -17.49 12.42
N GLN A 597 28.47 -18.46 12.12
CA GLN A 597 28.44 -19.79 12.73
C GLN A 597 28.73 -19.72 14.24
N ALA A 598 29.71 -18.92 14.66
CA ALA A 598 30.01 -18.71 16.07
C ALA A 598 28.82 -18.07 16.82
N PHE A 599 28.12 -17.11 16.19
CA PHE A 599 26.90 -16.54 16.75
C PHE A 599 25.82 -17.60 16.95
N LEU A 600 25.58 -18.45 15.95
CA LEU A 600 24.61 -19.55 16.03
C LEU A 600 24.99 -20.56 17.11
N ARG A 601 26.25 -21.00 17.14
CA ARG A 601 26.81 -21.89 18.17
C ARG A 601 26.59 -21.32 19.58
N ASN A 602 26.98 -20.07 19.81
CA ASN A 602 26.84 -19.43 21.12
C ASN A 602 25.36 -19.27 21.51
N LEU A 603 24.47 -19.05 20.54
CA LEU A 603 23.03 -19.05 20.77
C LEU A 603 22.51 -20.44 21.17
N MET A 604 23.00 -21.51 20.54
CA MET A 604 22.64 -22.89 20.89
C MET A 604 23.14 -23.27 22.29
N PHE A 605 24.35 -22.88 22.68
CA PHE A 605 24.86 -23.04 24.04
C PHE A 605 23.99 -22.35 25.08
N ARG A 606 23.64 -21.07 24.85
CA ARG A 606 22.74 -20.32 25.76
C ARG A 606 21.37 -20.94 25.91
N ARG A 607 20.95 -21.78 24.96
CA ARG A 607 19.68 -22.52 24.98
C ARG A 607 19.82 -23.94 25.52
N GLY A 608 21.01 -24.37 25.94
CA GLY A 608 21.27 -25.74 26.39
C GLY A 608 21.14 -26.79 25.28
N LEU A 609 21.25 -26.40 24.00
CA LEU A 609 21.13 -27.31 22.87
C LEU A 609 22.43 -28.03 22.51
N LEU A 610 23.56 -27.48 22.96
CA LEU A 610 24.92 -28.01 22.86
C LEU A 610 25.55 -28.04 24.26
N VAL A 611 26.38 -29.05 24.50
CA VAL A 611 27.25 -29.18 25.68
C VAL A 611 28.73 -28.96 25.28
N PRO A 612 29.64 -28.60 26.21
CA PRO A 612 31.05 -28.35 25.87
C PRO A 612 31.71 -29.51 25.10
N GLU A 613 31.37 -30.75 25.41
CA GLU A 613 31.88 -31.96 24.78
C GLU A 613 31.51 -32.03 23.28
N ASP A 614 30.38 -31.46 22.89
CA ASP A 614 29.94 -31.37 21.48
C ASP A 614 30.87 -30.48 20.63
N THR A 615 31.78 -29.73 21.27
CA THR A 615 32.65 -28.76 20.59
C THR A 615 34.08 -29.21 20.40
N ILE A 616 34.39 -30.44 20.79
CA ILE A 616 35.68 -31.08 20.50
C ILE A 616 35.87 -31.12 18.97
N GLY A 617 36.98 -30.57 18.47
CA GLY A 617 37.24 -30.43 17.04
C GLY A 617 36.71 -29.15 16.38
N LEU A 618 35.98 -28.29 17.11
CA LEU A 618 35.55 -26.95 16.63
C LEU A 618 36.68 -25.90 16.60
N SER A 619 37.94 -26.29 16.75
CA SER A 619 39.11 -25.46 16.43
C SER A 619 39.60 -25.61 14.98
N VAL A 620 39.39 -26.78 14.34
CA VAL A 620 39.89 -27.08 12.99
C VAL A 620 39.03 -26.43 11.90
N PRO A 621 39.57 -25.63 10.96
CA PRO A 621 38.80 -25.02 9.88
C PRO A 621 37.87 -26.00 9.15
N ILE A 622 36.67 -25.56 8.78
CA ILE A 622 35.75 -26.38 7.98
C ILE A 622 36.37 -26.64 6.61
N THR A 623 36.42 -27.90 6.23
CA THR A 623 36.93 -28.34 4.92
C THR A 623 35.77 -28.96 4.16
N LEU A 624 35.54 -28.53 2.91
CA LEU A 624 34.59 -29.20 2.03
C LEU A 624 35.30 -30.41 1.42
N THR A 625 34.85 -31.62 1.75
CA THR A 625 35.41 -32.86 1.21
C THR A 625 34.64 -33.36 -0.02
N GLY A 626 33.40 -32.88 -0.21
CA GLY A 626 32.56 -33.25 -1.34
C GLY A 626 32.77 -32.44 -2.61
N ARG A 627 31.90 -32.69 -3.60
CA ARG A 627 31.92 -32.02 -4.91
C ARG A 627 31.89 -30.49 -4.82
N ALA A 628 31.33 -29.94 -3.75
CA ALA A 628 31.32 -28.50 -3.48
C ALA A 628 32.72 -27.87 -3.47
N HIS A 629 33.76 -28.63 -3.06
CA HIS A 629 35.15 -28.17 -3.06
C HIS A 629 35.62 -27.74 -4.46
N SER A 630 35.25 -28.51 -5.49
CA SER A 630 35.64 -28.23 -6.88
C SER A 630 35.05 -26.93 -7.44
N LEU A 631 34.01 -26.39 -6.79
CA LEU A 631 33.40 -25.12 -7.17
C LEU A 631 34.07 -23.91 -6.51
N LEU A 632 35.00 -24.12 -5.57
CA LEU A 632 35.72 -23.02 -4.95
C LEU A 632 36.74 -22.44 -5.93
N ASN A 633 36.79 -21.10 -6.02
CA ASN A 633 37.78 -20.41 -6.84
C ASN A 633 39.11 -20.30 -6.06
N ILE A 634 39.84 -21.42 -5.97
CA ILE A 634 41.12 -21.51 -5.24
C ILE A 634 42.25 -21.21 -6.23
N LYS A 635 43.14 -20.28 -5.87
CA LYS A 635 44.34 -20.02 -6.69
C LYS A 635 45.38 -21.11 -6.42
N PRO A 636 46.01 -21.69 -7.46
CA PRO A 636 47.13 -22.59 -7.26
C PRO A 636 48.24 -21.83 -6.54
N LYS A 637 48.82 -22.46 -5.51
CA LYS A 637 49.93 -21.90 -4.76
C LYS A 637 51.18 -22.00 -5.64
N ASP A 638 51.71 -20.87 -6.11
CA ASP A 638 52.99 -20.84 -6.84
C ASP A 638 54.04 -21.50 -5.96
N THR A 639 54.59 -22.61 -6.44
CA THR A 639 55.56 -23.46 -5.72
C THR A 639 56.99 -23.21 -6.18
N THR A 640 57.22 -22.19 -7.01
CA THR A 640 58.56 -21.73 -7.37
C THR A 640 59.21 -21.08 -6.15
N VAL A 641 59.98 -21.89 -5.43
CA VAL A 641 61.07 -21.39 -4.59
C VAL A 641 62.03 -20.68 -5.54
N ILE A 642 62.07 -19.35 -5.48
CA ILE A 642 63.15 -18.59 -6.10
C ILE A 642 64.38 -18.90 -5.24
N ASP A 643 65.24 -19.79 -5.75
CA ASP A 643 66.56 -20.01 -5.21
C ASP A 643 67.41 -18.78 -5.54
N THR A 644 67.40 -17.79 -4.65
CA THR A 644 68.34 -16.66 -4.72
C THR A 644 69.71 -17.19 -4.32
N MET A 645 70.49 -17.63 -5.31
CA MET A 645 71.95 -17.61 -5.20
C MET A 645 72.37 -16.14 -5.08
N ASP A 646 72.82 -15.74 -3.89
CA ASP A 646 73.53 -14.48 -3.65
C ASP A 646 74.80 -14.45 -4.51
N VAL A 647 74.76 -13.74 -5.64
CA VAL A 647 75.97 -13.29 -6.32
C VAL A 647 76.44 -12.04 -5.58
N LYS A 648 77.44 -12.22 -4.70
CA LYS A 648 78.24 -11.12 -4.17
C LYS A 648 79.04 -10.49 -5.31
N GLU A 649 78.62 -9.32 -5.76
CA GLU A 649 79.51 -8.36 -6.41
C GLU A 649 79.90 -7.30 -5.38
N GLU A 650 81.16 -7.36 -4.95
CA GLU A 650 81.87 -6.25 -4.33
C GLU A 650 83.32 -6.41 -4.79
N PHE A 651 83.78 -5.56 -5.72
CA PHE A 651 84.88 -4.60 -5.50
C PHE A 651 85.41 -4.01 -6.82
N ASP A 652 85.55 -2.68 -6.80
CA ASP A 652 86.33 -1.83 -7.69
C ASP A 652 87.77 -2.34 -7.91
N PHE A 653 88.17 -2.50 -9.18
CA PHE A 653 89.20 -1.72 -9.91
C PHE A 653 89.48 -2.34 -11.28
#